data_AF-A0A7M3Y2C5-F1
#
_entry.id   AF-A0A7M3Y2C5-F1
#
_cell.length_a   1.000
_cell.length_b   1.000
_cell.length_c   1.000
_cell.angle_alpha   90.00
_cell.angle_beta   90.00
_cell.angle_gamma   90.00
#
_symmetry.space_group_name_H-M   'P 1'
#
loop_
_entity.id
_entity.type
_entity.pdbx_description
1 polymer ?
#
loop_
_entity_poly.entity_id
_entity_poly.type
_entity_poly.pdbx_seq_one_letter_code
_entity_poly.pdbx_strand_id
1 'polypeptide(L)'
;HCTDAERQHAERFALMLRGMSQAEGDDPVVLHERLTTLSSLERDGPPAIVEPSGGAVEIMTIHNAKGLEREVVVVAGLFSAGRQDASQESRDNVRVLPDLVVARPRPWRALPAPQDGLWRMAKALGDAQAKAERARQFYVALTRVERHLIVAGAPEKATVDENGCLMLPISDTATRTFGDHWMEALSSRGQDVDGDASPWCPVPVEKGAALRLNPAVLLENAGLGEEAIPSLLIVHDPSAASDAATLTPLGRLEATLSSLADEGEPEPVATTAVDHRLRITPHGLDAAKACPRRHWLERVRGWRPEAFGHAVTVDGEGLDSKPRSSDVGDDATGWPAPTVFGTMVHRVVELGLQNPVQEAATPALPSSWTGEQPDRLLDEDVLKRVFSEHGLEMAAHPQVAERMTHLLGLIQRGRLGRLARGDEQFGRSLDGLRTEHPFFAMLEVPGGPVSVTAWTREGRVDVATVQRPVAEVEGRMDLVIAVQDSALGACLQVVDLKTTGCLSPYRPDDVTKGHPLQDLSEIGEDGRTQAERDELAHYALQLTLYSMALEAQETARPEEQRRRVLPPALLVAASGRMVEMTEEEYASHRSEAERLMRWKVQLSVDYESVAEPARLPTNAAEPCKVCPYSRGAIRLCGPEGAEIGPL
;
A
#
# COMPACT_ATOMS: atom_id res chain seq x y z
N HIS A 1 23.54 4.72 7.99
CA HIS A 1 23.12 4.34 9.35
C HIS A 1 21.72 4.89 9.55
N CYS A 2 20.74 4.01 9.81
CA CYS A 2 19.37 4.44 10.11
C CYS A 2 19.34 5.07 11.50
N THR A 3 18.61 6.16 11.67
CA THR A 3 18.36 6.77 12.99
C THR A 3 17.40 5.91 13.79
N ASP A 4 17.45 6.01 15.12
CA ASP A 4 16.55 5.25 15.99
C ASP A 4 15.06 5.63 15.77
N ALA A 5 14.80 6.89 15.43
CA ALA A 5 13.49 7.36 15.01
C ALA A 5 13.01 6.64 13.73
N GLU A 6 13.85 6.56 12.70
CA GLU A 6 13.53 5.82 11.47
C GLU A 6 13.26 4.34 11.74
N ARG A 7 14.01 3.71 12.66
CA ARG A 7 13.75 2.33 13.12
C ARG A 7 12.36 2.21 13.75
N GLN A 8 12.02 3.08 14.70
CA GLN A 8 10.72 3.02 15.38
C GLN A 8 9.54 3.33 14.43
N HIS A 9 9.75 4.25 13.48
CA HIS A 9 8.78 4.48 12.41
C HIS A 9 8.58 3.22 11.56
N ALA A 10 9.68 2.55 11.16
CA ALA A 10 9.61 1.31 10.40
C ALA A 10 8.95 0.18 11.20
N GLU A 11 9.24 0.04 12.49
CA GLU A 11 8.64 -0.97 13.37
C GLU A 11 7.13 -0.75 13.55
N ARG A 12 6.70 0.49 13.82
CA ARG A 12 5.26 0.82 13.95
C ARG A 12 4.53 0.64 12.64
N PHE A 13 5.14 1.03 11.52
CA PHE A 13 4.60 0.79 10.19
C PHE A 13 4.47 -0.72 9.92
N ALA A 14 5.48 -1.52 10.27
CA ALA A 14 5.43 -2.97 10.14
C ALA A 14 4.35 -3.61 11.03
N LEU A 15 4.16 -3.14 12.27
CA LEU A 15 3.09 -3.60 13.16
C LEU A 15 1.70 -3.26 12.61
N MET A 16 1.53 -2.05 12.08
CA MET A 16 0.28 -1.62 11.44
C MET A 16 -0.03 -2.51 10.22
N LEU A 17 0.97 -2.71 9.35
CA LEU A 17 0.85 -3.60 8.19
C LEU A 17 0.49 -5.03 8.63
N ARG A 18 1.18 -5.57 9.64
CA ARG A 18 0.92 -6.92 10.14
C ARG A 18 -0.49 -7.07 10.69
N GLY A 19 -1.00 -6.06 11.41
CA GLY A 19 -2.38 -6.05 11.90
C GLY A 19 -3.41 -6.04 10.77
N MET A 20 -3.19 -5.22 9.73
CA MET A 20 -4.05 -5.21 8.54
C MET A 20 -3.97 -6.52 7.77
N SER A 21 -2.76 -7.06 7.61
CA SER A 21 -2.47 -8.32 6.93
C SER A 21 -3.22 -9.47 7.60
N GLN A 22 -3.11 -9.60 8.92
CA GLN A 22 -3.82 -10.64 9.69
C GLN A 22 -5.35 -10.51 9.61
N ALA A 23 -5.88 -9.29 9.58
CA ALA A 23 -7.33 -9.07 9.46
C ALA A 23 -7.88 -9.46 8.08
N GLU A 24 -7.08 -9.27 7.02
CA GLU A 24 -7.45 -9.49 5.62
C GLU A 24 -6.87 -10.80 5.03
N GLY A 25 -6.30 -11.68 5.85
CA GLY A 25 -5.80 -13.00 5.41
C GLY A 25 -4.49 -12.96 4.60
N ASP A 26 -3.62 -11.99 4.87
CA ASP A 26 -2.31 -11.77 4.24
C ASP A 26 -2.36 -11.51 2.72
N ASP A 27 -3.47 -10.99 2.19
CA ASP A 27 -3.61 -10.64 0.78
C ASP A 27 -2.93 -9.29 0.43
N PRO A 28 -1.86 -9.27 -0.38
CA PRO A 28 -1.13 -8.03 -0.72
C PRO A 28 -1.95 -7.04 -1.55
N VAL A 29 -2.95 -7.49 -2.33
CA VAL A 29 -3.78 -6.60 -3.15
C VAL A 29 -4.77 -5.87 -2.26
N VAL A 30 -5.41 -6.58 -1.33
CA VAL A 30 -6.32 -5.97 -0.34
C VAL A 30 -5.55 -5.03 0.59
N LEU A 31 -4.33 -5.41 1.00
CA LEU A 31 -3.44 -4.54 1.76
C LEU A 31 -3.10 -3.24 1.01
N HIS A 32 -2.81 -3.33 -0.30
CA HIS A 32 -2.51 -2.16 -1.12
C HIS A 32 -3.69 -1.20 -1.22
N GLU A 33 -4.90 -1.72 -1.43
CA GLU A 33 -6.12 -0.90 -1.46
C GLU A 33 -6.29 -0.13 -0.15
N ARG A 34 -6.14 -0.81 0.99
CA ARG A 34 -6.29 -0.22 2.33
C ARG A 34 -5.22 0.84 2.64
N LEU A 35 -3.98 0.59 2.23
CA LEU A 35 -2.89 1.57 2.34
C LEU A 35 -3.15 2.81 1.49
N THR A 36 -3.74 2.63 0.31
CA THR A 36 -4.12 3.74 -0.58
C THR A 36 -5.19 4.61 0.07
N THR A 37 -6.19 4.01 0.71
CA THR A 37 -7.21 4.74 1.49
C THR A 37 -6.62 5.50 2.68
N LEU A 38 -5.61 4.95 3.36
CA LEU A 38 -4.93 5.65 4.46
C LEU A 38 -4.08 6.81 3.95
N SER A 39 -3.42 6.63 2.82
CA SER A 39 -2.63 7.69 2.17
C SER A 39 -3.49 8.90 1.79
N SER A 40 -4.75 8.69 1.40
CA SER A 40 -5.65 9.79 1.02
C SER A 40 -6.11 10.67 2.19
N LEU A 41 -5.77 10.33 3.45
CA LEU A 41 -6.09 11.13 4.64
C LEU A 41 -5.08 12.26 4.92
N GLU A 42 -3.95 12.32 4.20
CA GLU A 42 -2.89 13.34 4.33
C GLU A 42 -2.51 13.67 5.80
N ARG A 43 -2.97 14.83 6.31
CA ARG A 43 -2.63 15.37 7.64
C ARG A 43 -3.51 14.83 8.77
N ASP A 44 -4.63 14.20 8.44
CA ASP A 44 -5.55 13.58 9.39
C ASP A 44 -5.22 12.10 9.63
N GLY A 45 -4.13 11.61 9.04
CA GLY A 45 -3.60 10.27 9.29
C GLY A 45 -3.08 10.08 10.72
N PRO A 46 -2.97 8.82 11.19
CA PRO A 46 -2.49 8.51 12.52
C PRO A 46 -1.06 9.06 12.75
N PRO A 47 -0.82 9.87 13.79
CA PRO A 47 0.47 10.48 14.02
C PRO A 47 1.51 9.44 14.44
N ALA A 48 2.72 9.57 13.90
CA ALA A 48 3.84 8.77 14.35
C ALA A 48 4.39 9.32 15.67
N ILE A 49 4.38 8.51 16.71
CA ILE A 49 4.98 8.83 18.01
C ILE A 49 6.33 8.10 18.07
N VAL A 50 7.39 8.79 18.47
CA VAL A 50 8.73 8.21 18.67
C VAL A 50 9.06 8.30 20.14
N GLU A 51 9.51 7.20 20.73
CA GLU A 51 10.06 7.17 22.07
C GLU A 51 11.55 7.51 21.98
N PRO A 52 12.07 8.56 22.64
CA PRO A 52 13.49 8.86 22.55
C PRO A 52 14.33 7.70 23.13
N SER A 53 15.38 7.32 22.41
CA SER A 53 16.35 6.30 22.87
C SER A 53 17.00 6.76 24.17
N GLY A 54 17.04 5.88 25.18
CA GLY A 54 17.77 6.16 26.42
C GLY A 54 19.24 6.51 26.14
N GLY A 55 19.68 7.67 26.61
CA GLY A 55 21.06 8.17 26.45
C GLY A 55 21.28 9.20 25.35
N ALA A 56 20.25 9.62 24.61
CA ALA A 56 20.36 10.70 23.62
C ALA A 56 20.19 12.11 24.25
N VAL A 57 20.77 13.13 23.60
CA VAL A 57 20.50 14.54 23.93
C VAL A 57 19.14 14.92 23.35
N GLU A 58 18.20 15.30 24.22
CA GLU A 58 16.86 15.70 23.80
C GLU A 58 16.83 17.17 23.35
N ILE A 59 16.39 17.41 22.11
CA ILE A 59 16.15 18.75 21.58
C ILE A 59 14.63 18.98 21.56
N MET A 60 14.17 19.98 22.30
CA MET A 60 12.75 20.31 22.39
C MET A 60 12.53 21.82 22.54
N THR A 61 11.28 22.26 22.32
CA THR A 61 10.90 23.65 22.57
C THR A 61 10.73 23.90 24.08
N ILE A 62 10.87 25.15 24.51
CA ILE A 62 10.66 25.56 25.91
C ILE A 62 9.26 25.15 26.42
N HIS A 63 8.25 25.18 25.54
CA HIS A 63 6.88 24.78 25.88
C HIS A 63 6.77 23.29 26.20
N ASN A 64 7.43 22.43 25.42
CA ASN A 64 7.43 20.98 25.63
C ASN A 64 8.28 20.56 26.85
N ALA A 65 9.25 21.39 27.24
CA ALA A 65 10.07 21.15 28.42
C ALA A 65 9.33 21.39 29.75
N LYS A 66 8.16 22.06 29.73
CA LYS A 66 7.42 22.42 30.95
C LYS A 66 7.05 21.18 31.76
N GLY A 67 7.50 21.13 33.01
CA GLY A 67 7.24 20.01 33.93
C GLY A 67 8.27 18.88 33.85
N LEU A 68 9.27 18.99 32.97
CA LEU A 68 10.43 18.10 32.93
C LEU A 68 11.60 18.72 33.69
N GLU A 69 12.51 17.90 34.19
CA GLU A 69 13.78 18.29 34.81
C GLU A 69 14.93 17.44 34.24
N ARG A 70 16.12 18.02 34.09
CA ARG A 70 17.31 17.37 33.53
C ARG A 70 18.56 17.80 34.28
N GLU A 71 19.54 16.89 34.40
CA GLU A 71 20.83 17.18 35.03
C GLU A 71 21.57 18.35 34.35
N VAL A 72 21.56 18.36 33.02
CA VAL A 72 22.22 19.39 32.20
C VAL A 72 21.21 19.98 31.21
N VAL A 73 21.14 21.31 31.15
CA VAL A 73 20.26 22.03 30.22
C VAL A 73 21.07 23.00 29.39
N VAL A 74 20.89 22.94 28.06
CA VAL A 74 21.51 23.87 27.11
C VAL A 74 20.42 24.79 26.54
N VAL A 75 20.56 26.09 26.78
CA VAL A 75 19.70 27.11 26.18
C VAL A 75 20.48 27.80 25.07
N ALA A 76 20.10 27.58 23.82
CA ALA A 76 20.76 28.13 22.64
C ALA A 76 19.91 29.20 21.93
N GLY A 77 20.56 30.06 21.15
CA GLY A 77 19.87 31.04 20.31
C GLY A 77 19.33 32.26 21.07
N LEU A 78 19.94 32.61 22.21
CA LEU A 78 19.45 33.66 23.12
C LEU A 78 19.20 35.01 22.44
N PHE A 79 20.04 35.38 21.48
CA PHE A 79 20.00 36.68 20.80
C PHE A 79 19.30 36.64 19.42
N SER A 80 18.88 35.46 18.96
CA SER A 80 18.17 35.28 17.68
C SER A 80 16.68 34.98 17.88
N ALA A 81 16.31 34.24 18.94
CA ALA A 81 14.95 33.93 19.29
C ALA A 81 14.13 35.19 19.63
N GLY A 82 12.91 35.31 19.08
CA GLY A 82 11.99 36.43 19.30
C GLY A 82 12.10 37.61 18.33
N ARG A 83 13.14 37.65 17.46
CA ARG A 83 13.27 38.73 16.45
C ARG A 83 12.28 38.62 15.28
N GLN A 84 11.90 37.39 14.89
CA GLN A 84 11.02 37.15 13.75
C GLN A 84 9.53 37.38 14.07
N ASP A 85 9.04 36.95 15.24
CA ASP A 85 7.63 37.11 15.64
C ASP A 85 7.19 38.58 15.70
N ALA A 86 8.03 39.44 16.29
CA ALA A 86 7.79 40.88 16.35
C ALA A 86 7.78 41.55 14.96
N SER A 87 8.45 40.96 13.96
CA SER A 87 8.45 41.47 12.59
C SER A 87 7.15 41.13 11.85
N GLN A 88 6.55 39.96 12.12
CA GLN A 88 5.26 39.54 11.56
C GLN A 88 4.09 40.32 12.18
N GLU A 89 4.03 40.44 13.52
CA GLU A 89 3.01 41.23 14.24
C GLU A 89 3.05 42.74 13.92
N SER A 90 4.15 43.23 13.34
CA SER A 90 4.28 44.63 12.89
C SER A 90 3.71 44.88 11.49
N ARG A 91 3.50 43.81 10.70
CA ARG A 91 2.97 43.87 9.33
C ARG A 91 1.45 43.79 9.29
N ASP A 92 0.83 43.20 10.32
CA ASP A 92 -0.61 43.07 10.39
C ASP A 92 -1.29 44.41 10.71
N ASN A 93 -2.38 44.69 10.00
CA ASN A 93 -3.21 45.89 10.21
C ASN A 93 -4.30 45.64 11.26
N VAL A 94 -4.29 44.52 11.95
CA VAL A 94 -5.22 44.18 13.03
C VAL A 94 -4.42 43.57 14.16
N ARG A 95 -4.67 44.00 15.39
CA ARG A 95 -4.12 43.42 16.61
C ARG A 95 -5.23 42.97 17.52
N VAL A 96 -5.12 41.74 18.00
CA VAL A 96 -6.05 41.10 18.93
C VAL A 96 -5.30 40.87 20.23
N LEU A 97 -5.69 41.60 21.27
CA LEU A 97 -5.29 41.38 22.66
C LEU A 97 -6.49 40.77 23.41
N PRO A 98 -6.27 40.11 24.56
CA PRO A 98 -7.36 39.49 25.33
C PRO A 98 -8.56 40.42 25.60
N ASP A 99 -8.29 41.69 25.88
CA ASP A 99 -9.30 42.68 26.26
C ASP A 99 -9.59 43.73 25.16
N LEU A 100 -8.88 43.67 24.02
CA LEU A 100 -8.92 44.74 23.03
C LEU A 100 -8.62 44.25 21.61
N VAL A 101 -9.48 44.59 20.65
CA VAL A 101 -9.22 44.40 19.22
C VAL A 101 -9.06 45.77 18.57
N VAL A 102 -7.91 46.03 17.95
CA VAL A 102 -7.63 47.30 17.25
C VAL A 102 -7.23 47.03 15.81
N ALA A 103 -7.94 47.66 14.88
CA ALA A 103 -7.54 47.73 13.49
C ALA A 103 -6.78 49.03 13.22
N ARG A 104 -5.73 48.96 12.40
CA ARG A 104 -5.03 50.10 11.79
C ARG A 104 -5.44 50.21 10.33
N PRO A 105 -6.60 50.80 10.02
CA PRO A 105 -7.04 50.94 8.65
C PRO A 105 -5.99 51.73 7.86
N ARG A 106 -5.62 51.20 6.69
CA ARG A 106 -4.64 51.79 5.78
C ARG A 106 -5.31 52.10 4.42
N PRO A 107 -6.28 53.02 4.38
CA PRO A 107 -7.11 53.30 3.21
C PRO A 107 -6.30 53.75 1.98
N TRP A 108 -5.16 54.42 2.18
CA TRP A 108 -4.26 54.85 1.10
C TRP A 108 -2.87 54.23 1.27
N ARG A 109 -2.54 53.23 0.45
CA ARG A 109 -1.24 52.53 0.51
C ARG A 109 -0.03 53.42 0.21
N ALA A 110 -0.23 54.52 -0.53
CA ALA A 110 0.81 55.47 -0.90
C ALA A 110 1.18 56.46 0.20
N LEU A 111 0.35 56.60 1.24
CA LEU A 111 0.59 57.51 2.36
C LEU A 111 1.06 56.76 3.61
N PRO A 112 1.86 57.40 4.49
CA PRO A 112 2.19 56.81 5.77
C PRO A 112 0.90 56.51 6.55
N ALA A 113 0.88 55.39 7.27
CA ALA A 113 -0.30 55.00 8.04
C ALA A 113 -0.62 56.05 9.11
N PRO A 114 -1.90 56.36 9.36
CA PRO A 114 -2.30 57.36 10.33
C PRO A 114 -1.73 57.03 11.73
N GLN A 115 -1.39 58.08 12.48
CA GLN A 115 -0.96 57.96 13.88
C GLN A 115 -2.20 57.85 14.76
N ASP A 116 -2.68 56.64 14.96
CA ASP A 116 -3.80 56.33 15.85
C ASP A 116 -3.30 56.09 17.29
N GLY A 117 -3.90 56.79 18.26
CA GLY A 117 -3.60 56.64 19.69
C GLY A 117 -3.96 55.27 20.24
N LEU A 118 -5.09 54.69 19.81
CA LEU A 118 -5.51 53.34 20.23
C LEU A 118 -4.55 52.28 19.69
N TRP A 119 -4.09 52.45 18.45
CA TRP A 119 -3.05 51.58 17.88
C TRP A 119 -1.74 51.66 18.65
N ARG A 120 -1.29 52.87 19.02
CA ARG A 120 -0.07 53.06 19.83
C ARG A 120 -0.21 52.42 21.21
N MET A 121 -1.36 52.55 21.85
CA MET A 121 -1.66 51.93 23.13
C MET A 121 -1.69 50.39 23.03
N ALA A 122 -2.45 49.84 22.07
CA ALA A 122 -2.50 48.39 21.84
C ALA A 122 -1.12 47.82 21.50
N LYS A 123 -0.31 48.57 20.74
CA LYS A 123 1.08 48.19 20.48
C LYS A 123 1.89 48.13 21.76
N ALA A 124 1.86 49.18 22.59
CA ALA A 124 2.60 49.22 23.84
C ALA A 124 2.17 48.10 24.82
N LEU A 125 0.86 47.82 24.90
CA LEU A 125 0.33 46.74 25.73
C LEU A 125 0.77 45.36 25.24
N GLY A 126 0.66 45.09 23.94
CA GLY A 126 1.13 43.82 23.35
C GLY A 126 2.64 43.63 23.51
N ASP A 127 3.43 44.67 23.26
CA ASP A 127 4.88 44.64 23.45
C ASP A 127 5.24 44.36 24.92
N ALA A 128 4.52 44.94 25.88
CA ALA A 128 4.71 44.68 27.31
C ALA A 128 4.28 43.27 27.74
N GLN A 129 3.16 42.76 27.24
CA GLN A 129 2.70 41.38 27.49
C GLN A 129 3.68 40.36 26.93
N ALA A 130 4.13 40.56 25.68
CA ALA A 130 5.13 39.70 25.06
C ALA A 130 6.47 39.77 25.81
N LYS A 131 6.88 40.94 26.31
CA LYS A 131 8.07 41.06 27.19
C LYS A 131 7.91 40.19 28.44
N ALA A 132 6.78 40.30 29.13
CA ALA A 132 6.51 39.53 30.35
C ALA A 132 6.45 38.03 30.08
N GLU A 133 5.80 37.61 28.99
CA GLU A 133 5.70 36.19 28.64
C GLU A 133 7.05 35.58 28.25
N ARG A 134 7.89 36.32 27.50
CA ARG A 134 9.26 35.89 27.21
C ARG A 134 10.09 35.75 28.49
N ALA A 135 9.97 36.68 29.44
CA ALA A 135 10.65 36.55 30.72
C ALA A 135 10.22 35.28 31.48
N ARG A 136 8.92 34.95 31.46
CA ARG A 136 8.40 33.69 32.05
C ARG A 136 8.90 32.46 31.31
N GLN A 137 8.87 32.46 29.98
CA GLN A 137 9.40 31.34 29.17
C GLN A 137 10.89 31.13 29.44
N PHE A 138 11.67 32.21 29.55
CA PHE A 138 13.09 32.11 29.87
C PHE A 138 13.30 31.55 31.27
N TYR A 139 12.57 32.05 32.26
CA TYR A 139 12.58 31.49 33.61
C TYR A 139 12.22 30.00 33.62
N VAL A 140 11.20 29.59 32.86
CA VAL A 140 10.84 28.18 32.70
C VAL A 140 12.02 27.40 32.11
N ALA A 141 12.69 27.89 31.07
CA ALA A 141 13.85 27.23 30.48
C ALA A 141 15.01 27.06 31.47
N LEU A 142 15.34 28.12 32.22
CA LEU A 142 16.42 28.12 33.20
C LEU A 142 16.14 27.21 34.40
N THR A 143 14.87 27.05 34.79
CA THR A 143 14.47 26.20 35.94
C THR A 143 14.30 24.72 35.60
N ARG A 144 14.64 24.29 34.37
CA ARG A 144 14.66 22.87 34.01
C ARG A 144 15.91 22.14 34.46
N VAL A 145 16.92 22.87 34.93
CA VAL A 145 18.26 22.36 35.23
C VAL A 145 18.40 21.93 36.69
N GLU A 146 19.02 20.79 36.91
CA GLU A 146 19.39 20.33 38.26
C GLU A 146 20.86 20.65 38.60
N ARG A 147 21.80 20.45 37.65
CA ARG A 147 23.24 20.55 37.93
C ARG A 147 23.98 21.58 37.09
N HIS A 148 23.88 21.54 35.76
CA HIS A 148 24.68 22.40 34.87
C HIS A 148 23.84 23.10 33.81
N LEU A 149 23.90 24.43 33.80
CA LEU A 149 23.24 25.27 32.83
C LEU A 149 24.27 25.80 31.83
N ILE A 150 24.04 25.54 30.54
CA ILE A 150 24.85 26.06 29.45
C ILE A 150 24.01 27.07 28.67
N VAL A 151 24.50 28.29 28.56
CA VAL A 151 23.84 29.39 27.85
C VAL A 151 24.68 29.73 26.61
N ALA A 152 24.10 29.57 25.43
CA ALA A 152 24.81 29.73 24.16
C ALA A 152 24.21 30.86 23.30
N GLY A 153 25.01 31.89 23.05
CA GLY A 153 24.69 32.99 22.14
C GLY A 153 25.48 34.25 22.45
N ALA A 154 25.61 35.13 21.45
CA ALA A 154 26.22 36.45 21.61
C ALA A 154 25.46 37.49 20.76
N PRO A 155 25.48 38.78 21.15
CA PRO A 155 24.97 39.86 20.32
C PRO A 155 25.84 40.04 19.06
N GLU A 156 25.23 40.45 17.94
CA GLU A 156 25.88 40.50 16.60
C GLU A 156 27.18 41.32 16.51
N LYS A 157 27.37 42.28 17.42
CA LYS A 157 28.52 43.19 17.44
C LYS A 157 29.43 42.93 18.66
N ALA A 158 29.36 41.74 19.23
CA ALA A 158 30.29 41.33 20.27
C ALA A 158 31.72 41.26 19.72
N THR A 159 32.69 41.84 20.43
CA THR A 159 34.11 41.79 20.07
C THR A 159 34.97 41.40 21.27
N VAL A 160 36.22 41.04 21.03
CA VAL A 160 37.24 40.84 22.07
C VAL A 160 38.21 42.02 22.00
N ASP A 161 38.52 42.65 23.13
CA ASP A 161 39.51 43.72 23.22
C ASP A 161 40.95 43.17 23.25
N GLU A 162 41.94 44.06 23.13
CA GLU A 162 43.38 43.70 23.12
C GLU A 162 43.85 43.02 24.42
N ASN A 163 43.08 43.14 25.50
CA ASN A 163 43.36 42.54 26.81
C ASN A 163 42.60 41.22 27.01
N GLY A 164 41.95 40.68 25.98
CA GLY A 164 41.16 39.45 26.06
C GLY A 164 39.80 39.62 26.76
N CYS A 165 39.34 40.85 27.00
CA CYS A 165 38.01 41.10 27.55
C CYS A 165 36.94 41.12 26.45
N LEU A 166 35.79 40.53 26.75
CA LEU A 166 34.63 40.50 25.88
C LEU A 166 33.86 41.83 25.98
N MET A 167 33.62 42.45 24.83
CA MET A 167 32.80 43.65 24.69
C MET A 167 31.44 43.24 24.14
N LEU A 168 30.41 43.28 25.00
CA LEU A 168 29.04 42.92 24.64
C LEU A 168 28.18 44.18 24.54
N PRO A 169 27.81 44.66 23.34
CA PRO A 169 27.00 45.85 23.18
C PRO A 169 25.58 45.64 23.74
N ILE A 170 25.11 46.60 24.52
CA ILE A 170 23.75 46.65 25.03
C ILE A 170 22.87 47.29 23.96
N SER A 171 21.80 46.61 23.59
CA SER A 171 20.86 47.10 22.57
C SER A 171 19.94 48.19 23.13
N ASP A 172 19.78 49.33 22.45
CA ASP A 172 18.74 50.32 22.80
C ASP A 172 17.31 49.76 22.67
N THR A 173 17.18 48.61 22.01
CA THR A 173 15.92 47.86 21.83
C THR A 173 15.83 46.65 22.76
N ALA A 174 16.49 46.69 23.92
CA ALA A 174 16.74 45.66 24.95
C ALA A 174 15.58 44.75 25.41
N THR A 175 14.40 44.78 24.79
CA THR A 175 13.19 44.10 25.25
C THR A 175 12.71 42.99 24.32
N ARG A 176 13.54 42.55 23.36
CA ARG A 176 13.11 41.65 22.28
C ARG A 176 13.60 40.22 22.39
N THR A 177 14.79 39.97 22.95
CA THR A 177 15.40 38.63 22.97
C THR A 177 15.64 38.12 24.38
N PHE A 178 15.84 36.80 24.53
CA PHE A 178 16.20 36.20 25.81
C PHE A 178 17.57 36.68 26.31
N GLY A 179 18.51 36.90 25.39
CA GLY A 179 19.84 37.41 25.70
C GLY A 179 19.83 38.84 26.24
N ASP A 180 18.92 39.70 25.77
CA ASP A 180 18.79 41.06 26.31
C ASP A 180 18.29 41.03 27.76
N HIS A 181 17.26 40.23 28.07
CA HIS A 181 16.77 40.04 29.44
C HIS A 181 17.84 39.44 30.36
N TRP A 182 18.66 38.50 29.86
CA TRP A 182 19.77 37.93 30.62
C TRP A 182 20.81 38.99 31.00
N MET A 183 21.27 39.79 30.03
CA MET A 183 22.25 40.85 30.29
C MET A 183 21.68 41.95 31.21
N GLU A 184 20.41 42.34 31.03
CA GLU A 184 19.72 43.32 31.90
C GLU A 184 19.65 42.81 33.35
N ALA A 185 19.26 41.55 33.56
CA ALA A 185 19.15 40.95 34.89
C ALA A 185 20.51 40.84 35.60
N LEU A 186 21.56 40.41 34.90
CA LEU A 186 22.91 40.30 35.46
C LEU A 186 23.51 41.68 35.77
N SER A 187 23.30 42.66 34.87
CA SER A 187 23.72 44.05 35.09
C SER A 187 23.06 44.65 36.34
N SER A 188 21.74 44.54 36.46
CA SER A 188 21.01 45.01 37.64
C SER A 188 21.52 44.34 38.91
N ARG A 189 21.68 43.01 38.91
CA ARG A 189 22.13 42.28 40.10
C ARG A 189 23.58 42.61 40.47
N GLY A 190 24.46 42.72 39.49
CA GLY A 190 25.86 43.07 39.74
C GLY A 190 26.01 44.48 40.31
N GLN A 191 25.25 45.45 39.79
CA GLN A 191 25.21 46.82 40.31
C GLN A 191 24.64 46.90 41.73
N ASP A 192 23.63 46.10 42.07
CA ASP A 192 23.10 46.04 43.44
C ASP A 192 24.15 45.56 44.46
N VAL A 193 25.13 44.76 44.02
CA VAL A 193 26.15 44.16 44.89
C VAL A 193 27.38 45.06 45.03
N ASP A 194 27.99 45.44 43.90
CA ASP A 194 29.29 46.13 43.87
C ASP A 194 29.22 47.54 43.25
N GLY A 195 28.03 48.04 42.92
CA GLY A 195 27.83 49.35 42.28
C GLY A 195 28.63 49.48 40.99
N ASP A 196 29.33 50.60 40.83
CA ASP A 196 30.16 50.88 39.65
C ASP A 196 31.40 49.98 39.53
N ALA A 197 31.78 49.26 40.59
CA ALA A 197 32.90 48.32 40.57
C ALA A 197 32.51 46.93 40.05
N SER A 198 31.21 46.68 39.81
CA SER A 198 30.74 45.39 39.31
C SER A 198 31.28 45.09 37.91
N PRO A 199 31.72 43.85 37.62
CA PRO A 199 32.07 43.43 36.26
C PRO A 199 30.85 43.50 35.31
N TRP A 200 29.64 43.56 35.84
CA TRP A 200 28.40 43.69 35.08
C TRP A 200 27.93 45.15 34.91
N CYS A 201 28.72 46.14 35.34
CA CYS A 201 28.37 47.54 35.14
C CYS A 201 28.61 47.97 33.67
N PRO A 202 27.61 48.58 32.98
CA PRO A 202 27.78 49.06 31.62
C PRO A 202 28.82 50.17 31.50
N VAL A 203 29.70 50.04 30.50
CA VAL A 203 30.66 51.08 30.11
C VAL A 203 30.17 51.86 28.89
N PRO A 204 30.35 53.19 28.84
CA PRO A 204 29.98 53.98 27.67
C PRO A 204 30.88 53.65 26.48
N VAL A 205 30.29 53.54 25.28
CA VAL A 205 30.99 53.32 24.01
C VAL A 205 30.53 54.36 22.98
N GLU A 206 31.27 54.51 21.85
CA GLU A 206 30.98 55.52 20.82
C GLU A 206 29.52 55.56 20.34
N LYS A 207 28.82 54.42 20.40
CA LYS A 207 27.38 54.28 20.12
C LYS A 207 26.70 53.43 21.18
N GLY A 208 26.31 54.06 22.29
CA GLY A 208 25.53 53.43 23.37
C GLY A 208 26.37 52.98 24.56
N ALA A 209 25.99 51.85 25.16
CA ALA A 209 26.70 51.23 26.27
C ALA A 209 27.02 49.76 25.95
N ALA A 210 28.08 49.22 26.57
CA ALA A 210 28.47 47.82 26.44
C ALA A 210 28.86 47.24 27.80
N LEU A 211 28.73 45.93 27.99
CA LEU A 211 29.35 45.21 29.10
C LEU A 211 30.78 44.83 28.69
N ARG A 212 31.74 45.16 29.54
CA ARG A 212 33.15 44.77 29.37
C ARG A 212 33.48 43.65 30.36
N LEU A 213 33.45 42.41 29.89
CA LEU A 213 33.58 41.22 30.73
C LEU A 213 34.97 40.61 30.58
N ASN A 214 35.67 40.37 31.68
CA ASN A 214 36.92 39.60 31.66
C ASN A 214 36.62 38.14 32.04
N PRO A 215 36.80 37.16 31.12
CA PRO A 215 36.51 35.75 31.40
C PRO A 215 37.28 35.18 32.60
N ALA A 216 38.53 35.62 32.83
CA ALA A 216 39.33 35.14 33.94
C ALA A 216 38.79 35.64 35.29
N VAL A 217 38.37 36.92 35.36
CA VAL A 217 37.77 37.50 36.56
C VAL A 217 36.45 36.81 36.89
N LEU A 218 35.60 36.58 35.88
CA LEU A 218 34.30 35.92 36.09
C LEU A 218 34.43 34.44 36.49
N LEU A 219 35.51 33.77 36.06
CA LEU A 219 35.82 32.40 36.48
C LEU A 219 36.26 32.32 37.95
N GLU A 220 36.92 33.36 38.47
CA GLU A 220 37.31 33.44 39.88
C GLU A 220 36.17 33.93 40.77
N ASN A 221 35.42 34.94 40.32
CA ASN A 221 34.25 35.49 41.00
C ASN A 221 33.23 36.03 40.00
N ALA A 222 32.02 35.49 40.01
CA ALA A 222 30.95 35.92 39.11
C ALA A 222 30.44 37.35 39.39
N GLY A 223 30.69 37.94 40.56
CA GLY A 223 30.29 39.32 40.89
C GLY A 223 28.78 39.53 41.04
N LEU A 224 28.05 38.52 41.56
CA LEU A 224 26.59 38.51 41.71
C LEU A 224 26.09 38.38 43.17
N GLY A 225 27.02 38.43 44.13
CA GLY A 225 26.78 38.32 45.57
C GLY A 225 26.86 36.87 46.10
N GLU A 226 26.87 36.74 47.43
CA GLU A 226 27.10 35.44 48.12
C GLU A 226 25.96 34.43 47.93
N GLU A 227 24.74 34.88 47.65
CA GLU A 227 23.57 34.02 47.39
C GLU A 227 23.46 33.54 45.93
N ALA A 228 24.37 33.97 45.06
CA ALA A 228 24.39 33.62 43.63
C ALA A 228 25.48 32.59 43.29
N ILE A 229 25.63 32.27 42.00
CA ILE A 229 26.72 31.39 41.54
C ILE A 229 28.09 32.03 41.85
N PRO A 230 29.05 31.26 42.39
CA PRO A 230 30.34 31.81 42.81
C PRO A 230 31.25 32.15 41.61
N SER A 231 31.12 31.43 40.50
CA SER A 231 31.91 31.62 39.30
C SER A 231 31.09 31.39 38.03
N LEU A 232 31.53 32.00 36.93
CA LEU A 232 30.92 31.89 35.61
C LEU A 232 32.01 31.65 34.55
N LEU A 233 31.98 30.45 33.94
CA LEU A 233 32.85 30.10 32.83
C LEU A 233 32.31 30.69 31.51
N ILE A 234 33.17 31.39 30.77
CA ILE A 234 32.85 31.90 29.44
C ILE A 234 33.81 31.31 28.41
N VAL A 235 33.26 30.59 27.42
CA VAL A 235 34.01 30.02 26.29
C VAL A 235 33.70 30.83 25.04
N HIS A 236 34.73 31.41 24.41
CA HIS A 236 34.58 32.28 23.24
C HIS A 236 35.38 31.86 22.00
N ASP A 237 36.25 30.85 22.09
CA ASP A 237 37.06 30.34 20.97
C ASP A 237 36.89 28.81 20.78
N PRO A 238 36.54 28.32 19.58
CA PRO A 238 36.34 26.88 19.31
C PRO A 238 37.60 26.02 19.42
N SER A 239 38.79 26.60 19.26
CA SER A 239 40.06 25.87 19.37
C SER A 239 40.37 25.41 20.80
N ALA A 240 39.61 25.92 21.78
CA ALA A 240 39.65 25.45 23.16
C ALA A 240 39.02 24.05 23.38
N ALA A 241 38.42 23.40 22.36
CA ALA A 241 37.55 22.23 22.55
C ALA A 241 37.76 21.02 21.60
N SER A 242 38.83 20.92 20.80
CA SER A 242 38.99 19.81 19.83
C SER A 242 40.34 19.10 19.89
N ASP A 243 40.30 17.76 20.06
CA ASP A 243 41.38 16.83 19.70
C ASP A 243 40.81 15.78 18.72
N ALA A 244 41.51 15.49 17.62
CA ALA A 244 40.98 14.75 16.47
C ALA A 244 41.93 13.63 16.00
N ALA A 245 41.54 12.37 16.23
CA ALA A 245 42.19 11.22 15.61
C ALA A 245 41.20 10.08 15.29
N THR A 246 40.84 9.91 14.01
CA THR A 246 40.22 8.67 13.49
C THR A 246 40.72 8.39 12.07
N LEU A 247 41.15 7.14 11.83
CA LEU A 247 41.70 6.59 10.58
C LEU A 247 40.64 6.40 9.48
N THR A 248 41.07 6.45 8.21
CA THR A 248 40.21 6.65 7.03
C THR A 248 39.67 5.35 6.38
N PRO A 249 38.59 5.44 5.56
CA PRO A 249 37.94 4.31 4.89
C PRO A 249 38.84 3.42 4.00
N LEU A 250 39.97 3.94 3.52
CA LEU A 250 40.92 3.22 2.66
C LEU A 250 41.52 2.01 3.39
N GLY A 251 41.82 2.12 4.68
CA GLY A 251 42.40 1.04 5.47
C GLY A 251 41.46 -0.16 5.68
N ARG A 252 40.15 0.01 5.46
CA ARG A 252 39.19 -1.10 5.51
C ARG A 252 39.16 -1.91 4.21
N LEU A 253 39.41 -1.27 3.07
CA LEU A 253 39.33 -1.90 1.75
C LEU A 253 40.53 -2.81 1.49
N GLU A 254 41.72 -2.39 1.92
CA GLU A 254 42.96 -3.13 1.71
C GLU A 254 42.98 -4.48 2.46
N ALA A 255 42.34 -4.54 3.62
CA ALA A 255 42.25 -5.77 4.42
C ALA A 255 41.39 -6.87 3.77
N THR A 256 40.33 -6.50 3.02
CA THR A 256 39.42 -7.47 2.38
C THR A 256 40.05 -8.10 1.15
N LEU A 257 40.79 -7.30 0.36
CA LEU A 257 41.44 -7.76 -0.86
C LEU A 257 42.56 -8.77 -0.61
N SER A 258 43.25 -8.68 0.52
CA SER A 258 44.29 -9.64 0.90
C SER A 258 43.78 -11.03 1.27
N SER A 259 42.46 -11.22 1.45
CA SER A 259 41.87 -12.50 1.88
C SER A 259 41.39 -13.41 0.75
N LEU A 260 41.37 -12.92 -0.50
CA LEU A 260 40.78 -13.62 -1.66
C LEU A 260 41.81 -14.36 -2.54
N ALA A 261 43.06 -14.51 -2.10
CA ALA A 261 44.18 -14.98 -2.93
C ALA A 261 44.56 -16.47 -2.77
N ASP A 262 43.85 -17.26 -1.95
CA ASP A 262 44.09 -18.71 -1.83
C ASP A 262 43.07 -19.51 -2.66
N GLU A 263 43.55 -20.16 -3.73
CA GLU A 263 42.78 -21.11 -4.54
C GLU A 263 42.91 -22.53 -3.98
N GLY A 264 41.80 -23.14 -3.57
CA GLY A 264 41.68 -24.55 -3.21
C GLY A 264 40.88 -25.35 -4.23
N GLU A 265 41.08 -26.68 -4.27
CA GLU A 265 40.29 -27.61 -5.11
C GLU A 265 38.77 -27.41 -4.90
N PRO A 266 37.94 -27.54 -5.95
CA PRO A 266 36.50 -27.31 -5.84
C PRO A 266 35.91 -28.31 -4.84
N GLU A 267 35.51 -27.79 -3.68
CA GLU A 267 34.76 -28.55 -2.69
C GLU A 267 33.46 -29.09 -3.34
N PRO A 268 32.99 -30.29 -2.94
CA PRO A 268 31.71 -30.79 -3.41
C PRO A 268 30.64 -29.73 -3.18
N VAL A 269 29.94 -29.35 -4.25
CA VAL A 269 28.88 -28.33 -4.20
C VAL A 269 27.84 -28.81 -3.20
N ALA A 270 27.82 -28.18 -2.02
CA ALA A 270 26.78 -28.42 -1.04
C ALA A 270 25.45 -28.00 -1.67
N THR A 271 24.54 -28.96 -1.84
CA THR A 271 23.21 -28.67 -2.36
C THR A 271 22.51 -27.73 -1.39
N THR A 272 22.26 -26.51 -1.86
CA THR A 272 21.63 -25.49 -1.05
C THR A 272 20.12 -25.63 -1.14
N ALA A 273 19.41 -25.53 -0.01
CA ALA A 273 17.96 -25.44 -0.02
C ALA A 273 17.55 -24.09 -0.61
N VAL A 274 16.74 -24.10 -1.67
CA VAL A 274 16.29 -22.89 -2.36
C VAL A 274 14.78 -22.83 -2.42
N ASP A 275 14.24 -21.62 -2.37
CA ASP A 275 12.83 -21.37 -2.60
C ASP A 275 12.56 -21.30 -4.11
N HIS A 276 11.47 -21.92 -4.56
CA HIS A 276 11.02 -21.81 -5.93
C HIS A 276 9.55 -21.40 -5.97
N ARG A 277 9.29 -20.29 -6.65
CA ARG A 277 7.96 -19.72 -6.82
C ARG A 277 7.59 -19.70 -8.29
N LEU A 278 6.40 -20.21 -8.59
CA LEU A 278 5.88 -20.29 -9.95
C LEU A 278 4.55 -19.55 -10.03
N ARG A 279 4.45 -18.55 -10.91
CA ARG A 279 3.19 -17.87 -11.17
C ARG A 279 2.26 -18.74 -12.02
N ILE A 280 1.04 -18.94 -11.54
CA ILE A 280 0.02 -19.77 -12.17
C ILE A 280 -1.24 -18.93 -12.36
N THR A 281 -1.73 -18.89 -13.60
CA THR A 281 -3.00 -18.27 -13.95
C THR A 281 -4.07 -19.35 -14.17
N PRO A 282 -5.35 -19.09 -13.86
CA PRO A 282 -6.43 -20.03 -14.12
C PRO A 282 -6.48 -20.55 -15.56
N HIS A 283 -6.53 -19.62 -16.53
CA HIS A 283 -6.48 -19.97 -17.95
C HIS A 283 -5.20 -20.73 -18.36
N GLY A 284 -4.09 -20.50 -17.65
CA GLY A 284 -2.83 -21.19 -17.88
C GLY A 284 -2.81 -22.64 -17.41
N LEU A 285 -3.66 -23.01 -16.44
CA LEU A 285 -3.91 -24.42 -16.08
C LEU A 285 -4.87 -25.08 -17.05
N ASP A 286 -5.96 -24.40 -17.44
CA ASP A 286 -6.92 -24.94 -18.41
C ASP A 286 -6.25 -25.24 -19.75
N ALA A 287 -5.43 -24.31 -20.24
CA ALA A 287 -4.66 -24.52 -21.47
C ALA A 287 -3.65 -25.67 -21.34
N ALA A 288 -2.99 -25.82 -20.17
CA ALA A 288 -2.05 -26.89 -19.92
C ALA A 288 -2.74 -28.26 -19.80
N LYS A 289 -3.94 -28.32 -19.21
CA LYS A 289 -4.78 -29.51 -19.17
C LYS A 289 -5.28 -29.89 -20.56
N ALA A 290 -5.80 -28.92 -21.31
CA ALA A 290 -6.32 -29.13 -22.65
C ALA A 290 -5.24 -29.60 -23.64
N CYS A 291 -4.02 -29.07 -23.53
CA CYS A 291 -2.89 -29.53 -24.34
C CYS A 291 -1.55 -29.39 -23.59
N PRO A 292 -1.09 -30.44 -22.88
CA PRO A 292 0.19 -30.42 -22.17
C PRO A 292 1.37 -30.17 -23.11
N ARG A 293 1.31 -30.75 -24.32
CA ARG A 293 2.35 -30.58 -25.35
C ARG A 293 2.52 -29.12 -25.77
N ARG A 294 1.42 -28.36 -25.92
CA ARG A 294 1.47 -26.92 -26.24
C ARG A 294 2.26 -26.17 -25.17
N HIS A 295 1.95 -26.42 -23.90
CA HIS A 295 2.62 -25.76 -22.77
C HIS A 295 4.11 -26.15 -22.70
N TRP A 296 4.43 -27.43 -22.93
CA TRP A 296 5.81 -27.92 -22.97
C TRP A 296 6.62 -27.26 -24.09
N LEU A 297 6.07 -27.14 -25.31
CA LEU A 297 6.77 -26.51 -26.44
C LEU A 297 7.06 -25.03 -26.18
N GLU A 298 6.10 -24.31 -25.59
CA GLU A 298 6.29 -22.90 -25.23
C GLU A 298 7.40 -22.73 -24.18
N ARG A 299 7.39 -23.55 -23.12
CA ARG A 299 8.29 -23.39 -21.96
C ARG A 299 9.67 -24.02 -22.15
N VAL A 300 9.74 -25.21 -22.72
CA VAL A 300 10.98 -25.98 -22.85
C VAL A 300 11.71 -25.63 -24.16
N ARG A 301 10.98 -25.47 -25.27
CA ARG A 301 11.59 -25.11 -26.56
C ARG A 301 11.64 -23.60 -26.79
N GLY A 302 10.99 -22.80 -25.95
CA GLY A 302 10.92 -21.35 -26.10
C GLY A 302 10.14 -20.89 -27.33
N TRP A 303 9.24 -21.73 -27.86
CA TRP A 303 8.50 -21.42 -29.08
C TRP A 303 7.44 -20.36 -28.83
N ARG A 304 7.45 -19.27 -29.61
CA ARG A 304 6.42 -18.23 -29.52
C ARG A 304 5.04 -18.80 -29.89
N PRO A 305 3.97 -18.42 -29.19
CA PRO A 305 2.60 -18.87 -29.46
C PRO A 305 1.99 -18.11 -30.66
N GLU A 306 2.72 -18.05 -31.78
CA GLU A 306 2.32 -17.39 -33.02
C GLU A 306 2.43 -18.39 -34.18
N ALA A 307 1.57 -18.24 -35.19
CA ALA A 307 1.62 -19.11 -36.37
C ALA A 307 2.84 -18.74 -37.23
N PHE A 308 3.68 -19.72 -37.54
CA PHE A 308 4.90 -19.49 -38.33
C PHE A 308 4.57 -19.31 -39.82
N GLY A 309 5.21 -18.31 -40.44
CA GLY A 309 5.14 -18.06 -41.88
C GLY A 309 3.95 -17.22 -42.35
N HIS A 310 3.26 -16.49 -41.47
CA HIS A 310 2.47 -15.35 -41.91
C HIS A 310 3.42 -14.23 -42.36
N ALA A 311 3.42 -13.91 -43.65
CA ALA A 311 4.00 -12.66 -44.13
C ALA A 311 3.24 -11.52 -43.47
N VAL A 312 3.87 -10.85 -42.50
CA VAL A 312 3.42 -9.53 -42.05
C VAL A 312 3.68 -8.60 -43.25
N THR A 313 2.64 -8.30 -44.03
CA THR A 313 2.69 -7.20 -44.99
C THR A 313 2.81 -5.92 -44.17
N VAL A 314 4.01 -5.36 -44.16
CA VAL A 314 4.31 -4.07 -43.55
C VAL A 314 3.80 -3.01 -44.53
N ASP A 315 2.70 -2.34 -44.19
CA ASP A 315 2.32 -1.11 -44.88
C ASP A 315 3.10 0.07 -44.29
N GLY A 316 3.45 1.04 -45.14
CA GLY A 316 4.48 2.06 -44.91
C GLY A 316 4.22 3.13 -43.84
N GLU A 317 3.27 2.95 -42.93
CA GLU A 317 2.93 3.92 -41.88
C GLU A 317 2.72 3.28 -40.50
N GLY A 318 3.74 2.56 -40.00
CA GLY A 318 4.24 2.67 -38.63
C GLY A 318 3.31 2.60 -37.39
N LEU A 319 2.09 2.07 -37.47
CA LEU A 319 1.22 1.79 -36.31
C LEU A 319 0.31 0.59 -36.58
N ASP A 320 0.67 -0.58 -36.04
CA ASP A 320 -0.18 -1.76 -36.09
C ASP A 320 -1.06 -1.87 -34.85
N SER A 321 -2.37 -1.97 -35.10
CA SER A 321 -3.32 -2.56 -34.17
C SER A 321 -3.22 -4.09 -34.31
N LYS A 322 -2.77 -4.78 -33.26
CA LYS A 322 -2.87 -6.25 -33.21
C LYS A 322 -4.34 -6.65 -33.42
N PRO A 323 -4.68 -7.55 -34.37
CA PRO A 323 -5.99 -8.18 -34.34
C PRO A 323 -6.03 -9.05 -33.08
N ARG A 324 -6.91 -8.69 -32.14
CA ARG A 324 -7.23 -9.58 -31.01
C ARG A 324 -8.06 -10.72 -31.60
N SER A 325 -8.02 -11.89 -30.97
CA SER A 325 -8.87 -13.03 -31.37
C SER A 325 -10.39 -12.78 -31.21
N SER A 326 -10.79 -11.54 -30.95
CA SER A 326 -12.17 -11.02 -31.01
C SER A 326 -12.59 -10.58 -32.42
N ASP A 327 -11.68 -10.51 -33.38
CA ASP A 327 -11.96 -9.90 -34.70
C ASP A 327 -12.35 -10.95 -35.74
N VAL A 328 -13.19 -11.92 -35.34
CA VAL A 328 -14.10 -12.56 -36.30
C VAL A 328 -15.30 -11.64 -36.37
N GLY A 329 -15.24 -10.70 -37.30
CA GLY A 329 -16.39 -9.91 -37.70
C GLY A 329 -17.46 -10.83 -38.28
N ASP A 330 -18.40 -11.25 -37.44
CA ASP A 330 -19.77 -11.45 -37.88
C ASP A 330 -20.45 -10.08 -37.86
N ASP A 331 -20.17 -9.29 -38.90
CA ASP A 331 -20.97 -8.14 -39.29
C ASP A 331 -22.37 -8.63 -39.70
N ALA A 332 -23.26 -8.87 -38.72
CA ALA A 332 -24.66 -9.17 -39.02
C ALA A 332 -25.68 -8.93 -37.90
N THR A 333 -25.29 -8.59 -36.67
CA THR A 333 -26.28 -8.44 -35.60
C THR A 333 -25.97 -7.23 -34.74
N GLY A 334 -26.96 -6.37 -34.45
CA GLY A 334 -26.79 -5.15 -33.63
C GLY A 334 -26.48 -5.40 -32.15
N TRP A 335 -25.78 -6.49 -31.82
CA TRP A 335 -25.31 -6.86 -30.50
C TRP A 335 -23.86 -6.37 -30.30
N PRO A 336 -23.49 -5.96 -29.08
CA PRO A 336 -22.09 -5.75 -28.74
C PRO A 336 -21.31 -7.08 -28.77
N ALA A 337 -19.98 -6.98 -28.81
CA ALA A 337 -19.12 -8.16 -28.69
C ALA A 337 -19.44 -8.95 -27.40
N PRO A 338 -19.38 -10.30 -27.41
CA PRO A 338 -19.69 -11.13 -26.23
C PRO A 338 -18.92 -10.74 -24.97
N THR A 339 -17.67 -10.32 -25.12
CA THR A 339 -16.83 -9.84 -24.01
C THR A 339 -17.36 -8.54 -23.42
N VAL A 340 -17.76 -7.57 -24.25
CA VAL A 340 -18.34 -6.29 -23.83
C VAL A 340 -19.68 -6.52 -23.13
N PHE A 341 -20.53 -7.40 -23.67
CA PHE A 341 -21.78 -7.74 -23.01
C PHE A 341 -21.53 -8.39 -21.64
N GLY A 342 -20.57 -9.31 -21.56
CA GLY A 342 -20.15 -9.95 -20.32
C GLY A 342 -19.73 -8.95 -19.26
N THR A 343 -18.83 -8.02 -19.60
CA THR A 343 -18.35 -6.99 -18.67
C THR A 343 -19.47 -6.06 -18.20
N MET A 344 -20.43 -5.73 -19.08
CA MET A 344 -21.59 -4.94 -18.67
C MET A 344 -22.45 -5.69 -17.64
N VAL A 345 -22.75 -6.98 -17.85
CA VAL A 345 -23.56 -7.75 -16.89
C VAL A 345 -22.83 -7.89 -15.55
N HIS A 346 -21.53 -8.18 -15.56
CA HIS A 346 -20.69 -8.19 -14.35
C HIS A 346 -20.78 -6.87 -13.60
N ARG A 347 -20.63 -5.75 -14.31
CA ARG A 347 -20.69 -4.41 -13.75
C ARG A 347 -22.05 -4.07 -13.14
N VAL A 348 -23.15 -4.52 -13.73
CA VAL A 348 -24.49 -4.32 -13.14
C VAL A 348 -24.65 -5.16 -11.87
N VAL A 349 -24.16 -6.39 -11.86
CA VAL A 349 -24.19 -7.23 -10.64
C VAL A 349 -23.36 -6.60 -9.52
N GLU A 350 -22.19 -6.03 -9.83
CA GLU A 350 -21.35 -5.30 -8.88
C GLU A 350 -22.10 -4.12 -8.23
N LEU A 351 -22.73 -3.27 -9.05
CA LEU A 351 -23.39 -2.05 -8.59
C LEU A 351 -24.82 -2.27 -8.06
N GLY A 352 -25.42 -3.40 -8.42
CA GLY A 352 -26.86 -3.62 -8.29
C GLY A 352 -27.26 -4.74 -7.35
N LEU A 353 -26.38 -5.71 -7.06
CA LEU A 353 -26.74 -6.82 -6.18
C LEU A 353 -26.89 -6.33 -4.73
N GLN A 354 -27.99 -6.69 -4.07
CA GLN A 354 -28.23 -6.29 -2.69
C GLN A 354 -27.21 -6.92 -1.73
N ASN A 355 -26.71 -6.13 -0.78
CA ASN A 355 -25.94 -6.63 0.36
C ASN A 355 -26.75 -6.36 1.64
N PRO A 356 -27.37 -7.38 2.26
CA PRO A 356 -28.32 -7.19 3.35
C PRO A 356 -27.66 -6.85 4.70
N VAL A 357 -26.33 -7.00 4.82
CA VAL A 357 -25.49 -6.73 6.01
C VAL A 357 -26.06 -7.27 7.32
N GLN A 358 -25.55 -8.40 7.79
CA GLN A 358 -25.82 -8.85 9.16
C GLN A 358 -24.69 -8.43 10.11
N GLU A 359 -24.87 -7.33 10.84
CA GLU A 359 -23.91 -6.86 11.86
C GLU A 359 -23.60 -7.91 12.96
N ALA A 360 -24.47 -8.91 13.13
CA ALA A 360 -24.35 -9.98 14.11
C ALA A 360 -23.63 -11.26 13.58
N ALA A 361 -23.03 -11.21 12.38
CA ALA A 361 -22.33 -12.36 11.81
C ALA A 361 -21.23 -12.88 12.76
N THR A 362 -21.17 -14.20 12.96
CA THR A 362 -20.21 -14.84 13.87
C THR A 362 -19.44 -15.94 13.12
N PRO A 363 -18.11 -15.81 12.91
CA PRO A 363 -17.25 -14.70 13.33
C PRO A 363 -17.52 -13.42 12.55
N ALA A 364 -17.21 -12.27 13.18
CA ALA A 364 -17.44 -10.96 12.58
C ALA A 364 -16.73 -10.83 11.23
N LEU A 365 -17.45 -10.27 10.25
CA LEU A 365 -16.87 -9.95 8.95
C LEU A 365 -16.10 -8.62 9.02
N PRO A 366 -14.97 -8.48 8.28
CA PRO A 366 -14.31 -7.19 8.14
C PRO A 366 -15.26 -6.14 7.56
N SER A 367 -15.02 -4.86 7.88
CA SER A 367 -15.85 -3.73 7.41
C SER A 367 -15.97 -3.64 5.88
N SER A 368 -15.02 -4.24 5.15
CA SER A 368 -15.00 -4.32 3.69
C SER A 368 -16.09 -5.23 3.09
N TRP A 369 -16.73 -6.08 3.92
CA TRP A 369 -17.84 -6.99 3.55
C TRP A 369 -19.22 -6.45 3.95
N THR A 370 -19.26 -5.45 4.85
CA THR A 370 -20.47 -4.96 5.51
C THR A 370 -20.99 -3.63 4.93
N GLY A 371 -20.68 -3.32 3.68
CA GLY A 371 -21.24 -2.15 2.99
C GLY A 371 -22.70 -2.39 2.62
N GLU A 372 -23.63 -1.70 3.28
CA GLU A 372 -25.07 -1.83 2.99
C GLU A 372 -25.39 -1.28 1.60
N GLN A 373 -26.02 -2.12 0.78
CA GLN A 373 -26.41 -1.77 -0.59
C GLN A 373 -27.81 -2.32 -0.86
N PRO A 374 -28.79 -1.49 -1.27
CA PRO A 374 -30.11 -1.96 -1.67
C PRO A 374 -30.08 -2.68 -3.02
N ASP A 375 -31.12 -3.47 -3.32
CA ASP A 375 -31.27 -4.10 -4.64
C ASP A 375 -31.49 -3.02 -5.72
N ARG A 376 -30.55 -2.96 -6.67
CA ARG A 376 -30.58 -2.07 -7.83
C ARG A 376 -30.28 -2.82 -9.13
N LEU A 377 -30.42 -4.15 -9.17
CA LEU A 377 -30.13 -4.95 -10.37
C LEU A 377 -30.95 -4.52 -11.59
N LEU A 378 -32.19 -4.09 -11.37
CA LEU A 378 -33.11 -3.61 -12.42
C LEU A 378 -33.30 -2.09 -12.39
N ASP A 379 -32.44 -1.35 -11.68
CA ASP A 379 -32.51 0.10 -11.61
C ASP A 379 -32.05 0.72 -12.94
N GLU A 380 -32.92 1.54 -13.53
CA GLU A 380 -32.68 2.19 -14.81
C GLU A 380 -31.46 3.13 -14.76
N ASP A 381 -31.19 3.77 -13.63
CA ASP A 381 -30.03 4.67 -13.48
C ASP A 381 -28.71 3.89 -13.45
N VAL A 382 -28.70 2.70 -12.83
CA VAL A 382 -27.54 1.79 -12.85
C VAL A 382 -27.31 1.29 -14.28
N LEU A 383 -28.35 0.85 -14.97
CA LEU A 383 -28.25 0.40 -16.36
C LEU A 383 -27.73 1.51 -17.28
N LYS A 384 -28.29 2.73 -17.19
CA LYS A 384 -27.81 3.90 -17.95
C LYS A 384 -26.33 4.18 -17.69
N ARG A 385 -25.91 4.13 -16.43
CA ARG A 385 -24.51 4.31 -16.04
C ARG A 385 -23.62 3.26 -16.71
N VAL A 386 -23.96 1.97 -16.63
CA VAL A 386 -23.13 0.89 -17.21
C VAL A 386 -23.05 0.98 -18.74
N PHE A 387 -24.16 1.32 -19.41
CA PHE A 387 -24.15 1.59 -20.85
C PHE A 387 -23.17 2.73 -21.18
N SER A 388 -23.24 3.84 -20.44
CA SER A 388 -22.35 4.98 -20.67
C SER A 388 -20.86 4.65 -20.42
N GLU A 389 -20.55 3.84 -19.38
CA GLU A 389 -19.18 3.41 -19.07
C GLU A 389 -18.56 2.60 -20.23
N HIS A 390 -19.39 1.93 -21.03
CA HIS A 390 -18.97 1.12 -22.19
C HIS A 390 -19.15 1.83 -23.54
N GLY A 391 -19.43 3.15 -23.54
CA GLY A 391 -19.59 3.95 -24.76
C GLY A 391 -20.86 3.65 -25.55
N LEU A 392 -21.87 3.07 -24.92
CA LEU A 392 -23.17 2.77 -25.52
C LEU A 392 -24.25 3.71 -24.98
N GLU A 393 -25.18 4.13 -25.82
CA GLU A 393 -26.38 4.83 -25.37
C GLU A 393 -27.55 3.85 -25.24
N MET A 394 -28.10 3.72 -24.02
CA MET A 394 -29.17 2.76 -23.75
C MET A 394 -30.40 2.94 -24.66
N ALA A 395 -30.75 4.19 -25.00
CA ALA A 395 -31.84 4.52 -25.92
C ALA A 395 -31.55 4.12 -27.38
N ALA A 396 -30.28 4.12 -27.79
CA ALA A 396 -29.86 3.69 -29.13
C ALA A 396 -29.78 2.15 -29.27
N HIS A 397 -29.74 1.43 -28.15
CA HIS A 397 -29.60 -0.03 -28.10
C HIS A 397 -30.71 -0.72 -27.29
N PRO A 398 -32.01 -0.52 -27.65
CA PRO A 398 -33.14 -1.02 -26.87
C PRO A 398 -33.15 -2.55 -26.72
N GLN A 399 -32.73 -3.30 -27.75
CA GLN A 399 -32.65 -4.76 -27.70
C GLN A 399 -31.62 -5.27 -26.68
N VAL A 400 -30.52 -4.53 -26.48
CA VAL A 400 -29.48 -4.88 -25.50
C VAL A 400 -30.00 -4.61 -24.10
N ALA A 401 -30.67 -3.46 -23.90
CA ALA A 401 -31.26 -3.09 -22.62
C ALA A 401 -32.36 -4.08 -22.21
N GLU A 402 -33.24 -4.47 -23.14
CA GLU A 402 -34.29 -5.46 -22.89
C GLU A 402 -33.71 -6.83 -22.52
N ARG A 403 -32.72 -7.32 -23.29
CA ARG A 403 -32.03 -8.58 -22.97
C ARG A 403 -31.36 -8.54 -21.60
N MET A 404 -30.64 -7.46 -21.30
CA MET A 404 -29.95 -7.31 -20.03
C MET A 404 -30.93 -7.28 -18.85
N THR A 405 -32.01 -6.50 -18.97
CA THR A 405 -33.09 -6.45 -17.96
C THR A 405 -33.72 -7.83 -17.74
N HIS A 406 -33.95 -8.58 -18.81
CA HIS A 406 -34.47 -9.94 -18.72
C HIS A 406 -33.54 -10.88 -17.93
N LEU A 407 -32.26 -10.94 -18.30
CA LEU A 407 -31.26 -11.81 -17.66
C LEU A 407 -31.02 -11.42 -16.20
N LEU A 408 -30.89 -10.13 -15.89
CA LEU A 408 -30.75 -9.63 -14.53
C LEU A 408 -31.99 -9.95 -13.69
N GLY A 409 -33.18 -9.91 -14.30
CA GLY A 409 -34.42 -10.35 -13.66
C GLY A 409 -34.43 -11.84 -13.32
N LEU A 410 -33.78 -12.69 -14.14
CA LEU A 410 -33.58 -14.11 -13.81
C LEU A 410 -32.64 -14.26 -12.62
N ILE A 411 -31.52 -13.54 -12.58
CA ILE A 411 -30.56 -13.55 -11.46
C ILE A 411 -31.22 -13.08 -10.16
N GLN A 412 -31.97 -11.97 -10.22
CA GLN A 412 -32.68 -11.37 -9.08
C GLN A 412 -33.72 -12.33 -8.48
N ARG A 413 -34.46 -13.07 -9.33
CA ARG A 413 -35.43 -14.09 -8.88
C ARG A 413 -34.77 -15.42 -8.53
N GLY A 414 -33.55 -15.65 -9.01
CA GLY A 414 -32.75 -16.85 -8.79
C GLY A 414 -32.27 -16.99 -7.35
N ARG A 415 -31.48 -18.04 -7.10
CA ARG A 415 -31.00 -18.38 -5.75
C ARG A 415 -30.15 -17.26 -5.15
N LEU A 416 -29.21 -16.71 -5.92
CA LEU A 416 -28.34 -15.64 -5.45
C LEU A 416 -29.13 -14.38 -5.08
N GLY A 417 -30.05 -13.93 -5.94
CA GLY A 417 -30.87 -12.74 -5.67
C GLY A 417 -31.83 -12.91 -4.48
N ARG A 418 -32.27 -14.13 -4.17
CA ARG A 418 -33.03 -14.42 -2.94
C ARG A 418 -32.14 -14.37 -1.69
N LEU A 419 -30.95 -14.99 -1.72
CA LEU A 419 -29.96 -14.89 -0.64
C LEU A 419 -29.58 -13.43 -0.35
N ALA A 420 -29.33 -12.64 -1.40
CA ALA A 420 -29.01 -11.22 -1.33
C ALA A 420 -30.12 -10.36 -0.71
N ARG A 421 -31.39 -10.77 -0.84
CA ARG A 421 -32.53 -10.12 -0.18
C ARG A 421 -32.70 -10.51 1.30
N GLY A 422 -31.91 -11.47 1.78
CA GLY A 422 -31.99 -12.01 3.13
C GLY A 422 -32.86 -13.27 3.26
N ASP A 423 -33.35 -13.84 2.15
CA ASP A 423 -34.09 -15.09 2.19
C ASP A 423 -33.16 -16.25 2.57
N GLU A 424 -33.62 -17.16 3.42
CA GLU A 424 -32.93 -18.42 3.66
C GLU A 424 -33.09 -19.35 2.45
N GLN A 425 -32.00 -19.90 1.92
CA GLN A 425 -32.01 -20.84 0.79
C GLN A 425 -31.19 -22.08 1.12
N PHE A 426 -31.81 -23.26 1.09
CA PHE A 426 -31.16 -24.54 1.40
C PHE A 426 -30.42 -24.56 2.75
N GLY A 427 -31.04 -23.99 3.80
CA GLY A 427 -30.43 -23.94 5.13
C GLY A 427 -29.29 -22.95 5.28
N ARG A 428 -29.18 -21.97 4.35
CA ARG A 428 -28.15 -20.93 4.34
C ARG A 428 -28.77 -19.54 4.35
N SER A 429 -28.24 -18.66 5.18
CA SER A 429 -28.53 -17.22 5.18
C SER A 429 -27.27 -16.41 4.84
N LEU A 430 -27.42 -15.26 4.20
CA LEU A 430 -26.29 -14.42 3.79
C LEU A 430 -25.89 -13.45 4.92
N ASP A 431 -24.63 -13.49 5.33
CA ASP A 431 -24.03 -12.55 6.29
C ASP A 431 -23.55 -11.27 5.58
N GLY A 432 -22.96 -11.44 4.40
CA GLY A 432 -22.42 -10.37 3.57
C GLY A 432 -21.83 -10.90 2.27
N LEU A 433 -21.44 -10.00 1.36
CA LEU A 433 -20.84 -10.37 0.08
C LEU A 433 -19.74 -9.39 -0.34
N ARG A 434 -18.83 -9.85 -1.21
CA ARG A 434 -17.90 -8.98 -1.95
C ARG A 434 -17.95 -9.33 -3.42
N THR A 435 -18.35 -8.35 -4.22
CA THR A 435 -18.21 -8.41 -5.67
C THR A 435 -16.77 -8.07 -6.05
N GLU A 436 -16.29 -8.65 -7.13
CA GLU A 436 -15.04 -8.26 -7.77
C GLU A 436 -13.83 -8.33 -6.81
N HIS A 437 -13.81 -9.36 -5.97
CA HIS A 437 -12.84 -9.57 -4.90
C HIS A 437 -11.46 -9.91 -5.48
N PRO A 438 -10.47 -9.00 -5.39
CA PRO A 438 -9.12 -9.32 -5.83
C PRO A 438 -8.50 -10.31 -4.85
N PHE A 439 -7.66 -11.20 -5.37
CA PHE A 439 -6.90 -12.10 -4.53
C PHE A 439 -5.47 -12.32 -5.02
N PHE A 440 -4.57 -12.59 -4.08
CA PHE A 440 -3.28 -13.20 -4.28
C PHE A 440 -3.06 -14.28 -3.22
N ALA A 441 -2.71 -15.49 -3.68
CA ALA A 441 -2.48 -16.63 -2.81
C ALA A 441 -1.17 -17.34 -3.15
N MET A 442 -0.43 -17.70 -2.10
CA MET A 442 0.72 -18.60 -2.17
C MET A 442 0.27 -20.00 -1.78
N LEU A 443 0.11 -20.87 -2.77
CA LEU A 443 -0.32 -22.26 -2.58
C LEU A 443 0.92 -23.16 -2.52
N GLU A 444 1.10 -23.89 -1.43
CA GLU A 444 2.13 -24.91 -1.36
C GLU A 444 1.78 -26.04 -2.34
N VAL A 445 2.70 -26.35 -3.26
CA VAL A 445 2.49 -27.39 -4.27
C VAL A 445 2.84 -28.75 -3.65
N PRO A 446 1.87 -29.67 -3.49
CA PRO A 446 2.12 -30.92 -2.78
C PRO A 446 3.11 -31.82 -3.52
N GLY A 447 3.84 -32.64 -2.74
CA GLY A 447 4.84 -33.59 -3.22
C GLY A 447 6.18 -33.46 -2.48
N GLY A 448 7.14 -34.32 -2.82
CA GLY A 448 8.48 -34.29 -2.23
C GLY A 448 9.38 -33.17 -2.76
N PRO A 449 10.62 -33.05 -2.29
CA PRO A 449 11.58 -32.08 -2.82
C PRO A 449 11.88 -32.26 -4.31
N VAL A 450 12.27 -31.20 -5.01
CA VAL A 450 12.69 -31.22 -6.42
C VAL A 450 14.14 -30.76 -6.53
N SER A 451 15.01 -31.56 -7.15
CA SER A 451 16.39 -31.18 -7.43
C SER A 451 16.47 -30.16 -8.57
N VAL A 452 17.24 -29.09 -8.37
CA VAL A 452 17.62 -28.15 -9.42
C VAL A 452 18.94 -28.62 -10.01
N THR A 453 18.97 -28.86 -11.31
CA THR A 453 20.18 -29.31 -12.00
C THR A 453 20.77 -28.16 -12.81
N ALA A 454 22.10 -28.02 -12.77
CA ALA A 454 22.82 -27.08 -13.62
C ALA A 454 23.93 -27.78 -14.38
N TRP A 455 24.24 -27.27 -15.57
CA TRP A 455 25.35 -27.79 -16.37
C TRP A 455 26.66 -27.22 -15.84
N THR A 456 27.60 -28.10 -15.50
CA THR A 456 28.98 -27.79 -15.12
C THR A 456 29.94 -28.41 -16.14
N ARG A 457 31.22 -28.06 -16.05
CA ARG A 457 32.25 -28.59 -16.95
C ARG A 457 32.33 -30.13 -16.89
N GLU A 458 32.01 -30.74 -15.75
CA GLU A 458 32.00 -32.18 -15.52
C GLU A 458 30.68 -32.86 -15.89
N GLY A 459 29.67 -32.09 -16.31
CA GLY A 459 28.32 -32.58 -16.63
C GLY A 459 27.25 -31.93 -15.75
N ARG A 460 26.05 -32.51 -15.72
CA ARG A 460 25.00 -31.99 -14.85
C ARG A 460 25.19 -32.48 -13.42
N VAL A 461 25.10 -31.54 -12.48
CA VAL A 461 25.10 -31.81 -11.05
C VAL A 461 23.91 -31.13 -10.39
N ASP A 462 23.42 -31.74 -9.33
CA ASP A 462 22.43 -31.14 -8.43
C ASP A 462 23.11 -29.97 -7.72
N VAL A 463 22.65 -28.75 -7.98
CA VAL A 463 23.19 -27.54 -7.36
C VAL A 463 22.34 -27.06 -6.20
N ALA A 464 21.06 -27.43 -6.19
CA ALA A 464 20.12 -27.01 -5.17
C ALA A 464 18.93 -27.97 -5.05
N THR A 465 18.20 -27.86 -3.95
CA THR A 465 16.97 -28.61 -3.72
C THR A 465 15.84 -27.67 -3.33
N VAL A 466 14.75 -27.72 -4.08
CA VAL A 466 13.50 -27.05 -3.74
C VAL A 466 12.73 -27.94 -2.78
N GLN A 467 12.69 -27.57 -1.50
CA GLN A 467 12.02 -28.36 -0.47
C GLN A 467 10.50 -28.30 -0.61
N ARG A 468 9.96 -27.09 -0.75
CA ARG A 468 8.52 -26.82 -0.84
C ARG A 468 8.26 -25.79 -1.94
N PRO A 469 7.93 -26.24 -3.16
CA PRO A 469 7.61 -25.32 -4.24
C PRO A 469 6.29 -24.60 -3.97
N VAL A 470 6.23 -23.32 -4.32
CA VAL A 470 5.05 -22.47 -4.09
C VAL A 470 4.48 -22.03 -5.45
N ALA A 471 3.17 -22.18 -5.61
CA ALA A 471 2.41 -21.63 -6.72
C ALA A 471 1.83 -20.26 -6.30
N GLU A 472 2.22 -19.20 -7.01
CA GLU A 472 1.64 -17.88 -6.86
C GLU A 472 0.44 -17.75 -7.79
N VAL A 473 -0.74 -17.58 -7.22
CA VAL A 473 -1.99 -17.40 -7.98
C VAL A 473 -2.54 -16.03 -7.65
N GLU A 474 -2.89 -15.29 -8.69
CA GLU A 474 -3.56 -14.00 -8.55
C GLU A 474 -4.74 -13.90 -9.52
N GLY A 475 -5.71 -13.08 -9.15
CA GLY A 475 -6.85 -12.83 -9.99
C GLY A 475 -7.91 -11.99 -9.29
N ARG A 476 -9.11 -12.02 -9.86
CA ARG A 476 -10.30 -11.38 -9.31
C ARG A 476 -11.43 -12.38 -9.39
N MET A 477 -12.13 -12.58 -8.27
CA MET A 477 -13.33 -13.41 -8.20
C MET A 477 -14.53 -12.50 -8.40
N ASP A 478 -15.43 -12.86 -9.31
CA ASP A 478 -16.61 -12.03 -9.62
C ASP A 478 -17.46 -11.76 -8.38
N LEU A 479 -17.63 -12.78 -7.53
CA LEU A 479 -18.38 -12.68 -6.30
C LEU A 479 -17.88 -13.70 -5.26
N VAL A 480 -17.76 -13.27 -4.02
CA VAL A 480 -17.60 -14.15 -2.85
C VAL A 480 -18.73 -13.83 -1.88
N ILE A 481 -19.48 -14.86 -1.48
CA ILE A 481 -20.56 -14.74 -0.50
C ILE A 481 -20.12 -15.33 0.83
N ALA A 482 -20.41 -14.61 1.91
CA ALA A 482 -20.27 -15.10 3.28
C ALA A 482 -21.65 -15.54 3.78
N VAL A 483 -21.79 -16.81 4.11
CA VAL A 483 -23.08 -17.41 4.49
C VAL A 483 -22.97 -18.10 5.84
N GLN A 484 -24.06 -18.09 6.60
CA GLN A 484 -24.25 -18.93 7.76
C GLN A 484 -25.03 -20.18 7.32
N ASP A 485 -24.36 -21.33 7.34
CA ASP A 485 -24.94 -22.63 7.01
C ASP A 485 -25.42 -23.33 8.29
N SER A 486 -26.66 -23.84 8.27
CA SER A 486 -27.28 -24.51 9.41
C SER A 486 -26.54 -25.75 9.90
N ALA A 487 -25.79 -26.44 9.04
CA ALA A 487 -25.03 -27.63 9.38
C ALA A 487 -23.53 -27.35 9.56
N LEU A 488 -22.97 -26.46 8.74
CA LEU A 488 -21.52 -26.22 8.66
C LEU A 488 -21.05 -24.97 9.41
N GLY A 489 -21.97 -24.12 9.87
CA GLY A 489 -21.63 -22.86 10.52
C GLY A 489 -21.23 -21.78 9.51
N ALA A 490 -20.28 -20.93 9.90
CA ALA A 490 -19.87 -19.79 9.10
C ALA A 490 -18.98 -20.19 7.92
N CYS A 491 -19.42 -19.84 6.71
CA CYS A 491 -18.84 -20.28 5.46
C CYS A 491 -18.56 -19.13 4.49
N LEU A 492 -17.65 -19.36 3.55
CA LEU A 492 -17.41 -18.55 2.35
C LEU A 492 -17.65 -19.40 1.11
N GLN A 493 -18.18 -18.81 0.04
CA GLN A 493 -18.35 -19.50 -1.23
C GLN A 493 -18.02 -18.58 -2.40
N VAL A 494 -17.17 -19.07 -3.30
CA VAL A 494 -16.88 -18.39 -4.57
C VAL A 494 -18.06 -18.59 -5.51
N VAL A 495 -18.49 -17.52 -6.17
CA VAL A 495 -19.51 -17.53 -7.21
C VAL A 495 -18.98 -16.78 -8.43
N ASP A 496 -18.80 -17.48 -9.54
CA ASP A 496 -18.32 -16.89 -10.79
C ASP A 496 -19.48 -16.74 -11.79
N LEU A 497 -19.59 -15.58 -12.44
CA LEU A 497 -20.71 -15.23 -13.30
C LEU A 497 -20.35 -15.47 -14.77
N LYS A 498 -21.09 -16.36 -15.43
CA LYS A 498 -20.93 -16.61 -16.87
C LYS A 498 -22.12 -16.13 -17.68
N THR A 499 -21.81 -15.41 -18.75
CA THR A 499 -22.77 -14.90 -19.74
C THR A 499 -22.81 -15.75 -21.02
N THR A 500 -22.28 -16.97 -20.97
CA THR A 500 -22.36 -17.93 -22.08
C THR A 500 -23.81 -18.13 -22.50
N GLY A 501 -24.07 -18.11 -23.81
CA GLY A 501 -25.39 -18.30 -24.36
C GLY A 501 -26.37 -17.13 -24.24
N CYS A 502 -25.96 -15.96 -23.72
CA CYS A 502 -26.86 -14.83 -23.45
C CYS A 502 -27.17 -13.90 -24.63
N LEU A 503 -26.45 -14.02 -25.75
CA LEU A 503 -26.56 -13.13 -26.92
C LEU A 503 -27.38 -13.74 -28.07
N SER A 504 -26.78 -13.87 -29.26
CA SER A 504 -27.42 -14.35 -30.49
C SER A 504 -28.17 -15.68 -30.35
N PRO A 505 -27.66 -16.71 -29.62
CA PRO A 505 -28.40 -17.97 -29.44
C PRO A 505 -29.51 -17.90 -28.38
N TYR A 506 -29.65 -16.80 -27.62
CA TYR A 506 -30.67 -16.67 -26.58
C TYR A 506 -32.07 -16.48 -27.18
N ARG A 507 -33.07 -17.19 -26.66
CA ARG A 507 -34.46 -17.18 -27.16
C ARG A 507 -35.44 -17.21 -25.96
N PRO A 508 -35.92 -16.04 -25.50
CA PRO A 508 -36.79 -15.97 -24.33
C PRO A 508 -38.18 -16.56 -24.61
N ASP A 509 -38.67 -16.46 -25.85
CA ASP A 509 -40.02 -16.91 -26.23
C ASP A 509 -40.09 -18.41 -26.56
N ASP A 510 -38.97 -19.02 -26.93
CA ASP A 510 -38.88 -20.45 -27.26
C ASP A 510 -37.51 -21.01 -26.85
N VAL A 511 -37.45 -21.41 -25.58
CA VAL A 511 -36.25 -21.93 -24.92
C VAL A 511 -35.67 -23.16 -25.65
N THR A 512 -36.52 -24.01 -26.23
CA THR A 512 -36.08 -25.24 -26.92
C THR A 512 -35.30 -24.97 -28.20
N LYS A 513 -35.50 -23.80 -28.81
CA LYS A 513 -34.73 -23.32 -29.97
C LYS A 513 -33.60 -22.37 -29.59
N GLY A 514 -33.41 -22.14 -28.30
CA GLY A 514 -32.36 -21.28 -27.76
C GLY A 514 -31.07 -22.02 -27.44
N HIS A 515 -30.13 -21.32 -26.81
CA HIS A 515 -28.96 -21.90 -26.19
C HIS A 515 -29.36 -22.94 -25.12
N PRO A 516 -28.67 -24.11 -25.05
CA PRO A 516 -28.98 -25.18 -24.10
C PRO A 516 -29.02 -24.77 -22.62
N LEU A 517 -28.24 -23.76 -22.23
CA LEU A 517 -28.25 -23.21 -20.85
C LEU A 517 -29.56 -22.52 -20.45
N GLN A 518 -30.47 -22.25 -21.39
CA GLN A 518 -31.81 -21.77 -21.06
C GLN A 518 -32.78 -22.91 -20.76
N ASP A 519 -32.53 -24.11 -21.30
CA ASP A 519 -33.45 -25.23 -21.22
C ASP A 519 -33.29 -25.97 -19.89
N LEU A 520 -34.34 -25.88 -19.08
CA LEU A 520 -34.43 -26.48 -17.76
C LEU A 520 -35.38 -27.70 -17.73
N SER A 521 -35.81 -28.19 -18.89
CA SER A 521 -36.74 -29.32 -18.98
C SER A 521 -36.12 -30.66 -18.55
N GLU A 522 -34.81 -30.83 -18.78
CA GLU A 522 -34.05 -32.06 -18.48
C GLU A 522 -33.10 -31.87 -17.28
N ILE A 523 -33.62 -31.41 -16.14
CA ILE A 523 -32.87 -31.38 -14.89
C ILE A 523 -32.72 -32.82 -14.36
N GLY A 524 -31.47 -33.26 -14.17
CA GLY A 524 -31.16 -34.57 -13.61
C GLY A 524 -31.40 -34.66 -12.10
N GLU A 525 -31.17 -35.86 -11.53
CA GLU A 525 -31.35 -36.11 -10.09
C GLU A 525 -30.42 -35.26 -9.20
N ASP A 526 -29.27 -34.84 -9.72
CA ASP A 526 -28.32 -33.94 -9.07
C ASP A 526 -28.73 -32.46 -9.13
N GLY A 527 -29.93 -32.16 -9.67
CA GLY A 527 -30.47 -30.81 -9.77
C GLY A 527 -29.84 -29.95 -10.87
N ARG A 528 -29.09 -30.56 -11.81
CA ARG A 528 -28.38 -29.87 -12.89
C ARG A 528 -28.79 -30.40 -14.27
N THR A 529 -28.77 -29.54 -15.29
CA THR A 529 -28.91 -29.96 -16.69
C THR A 529 -27.57 -30.40 -17.26
N GLN A 530 -27.55 -31.11 -18.39
CA GLN A 530 -26.27 -31.50 -19.01
C GLN A 530 -25.45 -30.27 -19.45
N ALA A 531 -26.12 -29.23 -19.96
CA ALA A 531 -25.46 -27.99 -20.34
C ALA A 531 -24.80 -27.29 -19.12
N GLU A 532 -25.47 -27.30 -17.96
CA GLU A 532 -24.89 -26.77 -16.71
C GLU A 532 -23.66 -27.59 -16.26
N ARG A 533 -23.69 -28.93 -16.41
CA ARG A 533 -22.54 -29.79 -16.09
C ARG A 533 -21.35 -29.52 -17.01
N ASP A 534 -21.59 -29.38 -18.31
CA ASP A 534 -20.55 -29.11 -19.30
C ASP A 534 -19.90 -27.74 -19.06
N GLU A 535 -20.71 -26.72 -18.74
CA GLU A 535 -20.23 -25.38 -18.41
C GLU A 535 -19.41 -25.37 -17.11
N LEU A 536 -19.89 -26.04 -16.06
CA LEU A 536 -19.16 -26.17 -14.80
C LEU A 536 -17.83 -26.92 -15.00
N ALA A 537 -17.83 -27.99 -15.79
CA ALA A 537 -16.62 -28.76 -16.11
C ALA A 537 -15.61 -27.93 -16.93
N HIS A 538 -16.08 -27.01 -17.78
CA HIS A 538 -15.24 -26.12 -18.56
C HIS A 538 -14.44 -25.15 -17.67
N TYR A 539 -15.06 -24.61 -16.61
CA TYR A 539 -14.43 -23.66 -15.68
C TYR A 539 -13.96 -24.29 -14.35
N ALA A 540 -13.98 -25.62 -14.25
CA ALA A 540 -13.77 -26.33 -12.99
C ALA A 540 -12.44 -26.01 -12.32
N LEU A 541 -11.33 -25.98 -13.07
CA LEU A 541 -10.01 -25.69 -12.48
C LEU A 541 -9.89 -24.23 -12.03
N GLN A 542 -10.43 -23.28 -12.81
CA GLN A 542 -10.46 -21.87 -12.43
C GLN A 542 -11.22 -21.66 -11.11
N LEU A 543 -12.43 -22.21 -11.01
CA LEU A 543 -13.24 -22.17 -9.80
C LEU A 543 -12.55 -22.83 -8.61
N THR A 544 -11.89 -23.97 -8.86
CA THR A 544 -11.14 -24.70 -7.83
C THR A 544 -10.00 -23.85 -7.28
N LEU A 545 -9.23 -23.19 -8.15
CA LEU A 545 -8.16 -22.27 -7.75
C LEU A 545 -8.67 -21.13 -6.89
N TYR A 546 -9.81 -20.53 -7.24
CA TYR A 546 -10.41 -19.47 -6.44
C TYR A 546 -10.74 -19.95 -5.03
N SER A 547 -11.31 -21.15 -4.90
CA SER A 547 -11.61 -21.72 -3.59
C SER A 547 -10.34 -22.05 -2.80
N MET A 548 -9.31 -22.62 -3.46
CA MET A 548 -8.01 -22.85 -2.83
C MET A 548 -7.35 -21.55 -2.34
N ALA A 549 -7.51 -20.46 -3.08
CA ALA A 549 -7.00 -19.15 -2.68
C ALA A 549 -7.72 -18.61 -1.44
N LEU A 550 -9.07 -18.69 -1.39
CA LEU A 550 -9.83 -18.33 -0.19
C LEU A 550 -9.45 -19.20 1.01
N GLU A 551 -9.24 -20.51 0.81
CA GLU A 551 -8.82 -21.40 1.89
C GLU A 551 -7.45 -21.02 2.44
N ALA A 552 -6.52 -20.63 1.58
CA ALA A 552 -5.19 -20.17 1.99
C ALA A 552 -5.29 -18.87 2.82
N GLN A 553 -6.12 -17.92 2.39
CA GLN A 553 -6.41 -16.69 3.13
C GLN A 553 -7.04 -16.98 4.50
N GLU A 554 -8.06 -17.84 4.55
CA GLU A 554 -8.70 -18.23 5.82
C GLU A 554 -7.74 -19.00 6.74
N THR A 555 -6.85 -19.81 6.20
CA THR A 555 -5.81 -20.50 6.98
C THR A 555 -4.81 -19.52 7.60
N ALA A 556 -4.54 -18.38 6.96
CA ALA A 556 -3.68 -17.32 7.51
C ALA A 556 -4.34 -16.55 8.67
N ARG A 557 -5.67 -16.56 8.78
CA ARG A 557 -6.42 -15.87 9.84
C ARG A 557 -6.36 -16.63 11.18
N PRO A 558 -6.59 -15.97 12.33
CA PRO A 558 -6.72 -16.64 13.63
C PRO A 558 -7.86 -17.66 13.62
N GLU A 559 -7.68 -18.82 14.28
CA GLU A 559 -8.62 -19.95 14.24
C GLU A 559 -10.07 -19.56 14.59
N GLU A 560 -10.25 -18.68 15.57
CA GLU A 560 -11.56 -18.17 16.02
C GLU A 560 -12.28 -17.30 14.98
N GLN A 561 -11.56 -16.79 13.99
CA GLN A 561 -12.08 -15.89 12.95
C GLN A 561 -12.22 -16.58 11.59
N ARG A 562 -11.81 -17.84 11.48
CA ARG A 562 -11.85 -18.61 10.23
C ARG A 562 -13.27 -19.00 9.87
N ARG A 563 -13.56 -18.95 8.58
CA ARG A 563 -14.77 -19.48 7.95
C ARG A 563 -14.40 -20.66 7.08
N ARG A 564 -15.31 -21.62 6.96
CA ARG A 564 -15.12 -22.77 6.07
C ARG A 564 -15.37 -22.35 4.63
N VAL A 565 -14.46 -22.68 3.72
CA VAL A 565 -14.71 -22.46 2.28
C VAL A 565 -15.53 -23.63 1.74
N LEU A 566 -16.65 -23.31 1.09
CA LEU A 566 -17.51 -24.26 0.40
C LEU A 566 -17.02 -24.47 -1.03
N PRO A 567 -17.36 -25.62 -1.66
CA PRO A 567 -17.17 -25.81 -3.09
C PRO A 567 -17.71 -24.63 -3.91
N PRO A 568 -16.99 -24.22 -4.96
CA PRO A 568 -17.35 -23.05 -5.75
C PRO A 568 -18.65 -23.27 -6.52
N ALA A 569 -19.26 -22.16 -6.95
CA ALA A 569 -20.46 -22.16 -7.75
C ALA A 569 -20.31 -21.32 -9.02
N LEU A 570 -21.10 -21.67 -10.02
CA LEU A 570 -21.24 -20.94 -11.27
C LEU A 570 -22.62 -20.28 -11.32
N LEU A 571 -22.67 -18.96 -11.47
CA LEU A 571 -23.89 -18.22 -11.76
C LEU A 571 -24.10 -18.15 -13.28
N VAL A 572 -25.04 -18.94 -13.77
CA VAL A 572 -25.38 -19.00 -15.19
C VAL A 572 -26.40 -17.89 -15.50
N ALA A 573 -25.94 -16.79 -16.09
CA ALA A 573 -26.80 -15.64 -16.38
C ALA A 573 -27.98 -16.00 -17.30
N ALA A 574 -27.79 -16.97 -18.21
CA ALA A 574 -28.81 -17.39 -19.16
C ALA A 574 -30.09 -17.94 -18.50
N SER A 575 -29.96 -18.61 -17.36
CA SER A 575 -31.07 -19.18 -16.59
C SER A 575 -31.30 -18.48 -15.23
N GLY A 576 -30.35 -17.67 -14.77
CA GLY A 576 -30.32 -17.08 -13.43
C GLY A 576 -30.04 -18.11 -12.32
N ARG A 577 -29.64 -19.34 -12.67
CA ARG A 577 -29.36 -20.41 -11.71
C ARG A 577 -27.92 -20.33 -11.20
N MET A 578 -27.77 -20.65 -9.91
CA MET A 578 -26.48 -20.84 -9.26
C MET A 578 -26.23 -22.35 -9.15
N VAL A 579 -25.28 -22.84 -9.92
CA VAL A 579 -24.92 -24.25 -10.06
C VAL A 579 -23.69 -24.52 -9.21
N GLU A 580 -23.83 -25.32 -8.16
CA GLU A 580 -22.72 -25.62 -7.24
C GLU A 580 -21.94 -26.85 -7.71
N MET A 581 -20.63 -26.80 -7.49
CA MET A 581 -19.77 -27.97 -7.52
C MET A 581 -20.02 -28.83 -6.28
N THR A 582 -20.05 -30.14 -6.43
CA THR A 582 -20.13 -31.05 -5.28
C THR A 582 -18.78 -31.15 -4.58
N GLU A 583 -18.77 -31.59 -3.32
CA GLU A 583 -17.53 -31.83 -2.56
C GLU A 583 -16.61 -32.86 -3.25
N GLU A 584 -17.20 -33.89 -3.88
CA GLU A 584 -16.44 -34.91 -4.62
C GLU A 584 -15.81 -34.35 -5.91
N GLU A 585 -16.57 -33.56 -6.67
CA GLU A 585 -16.06 -32.85 -7.86
C GLU A 585 -14.94 -31.87 -7.47
N TYR A 586 -15.12 -31.12 -6.38
CA TYR A 586 -14.11 -30.18 -5.88
C TYR A 586 -12.82 -30.90 -5.47
N ALA A 587 -12.91 -31.98 -4.69
CA ALA A 587 -11.75 -32.77 -4.29
C ALA A 587 -11.00 -33.37 -5.51
N SER A 588 -11.75 -33.84 -6.51
CA SER A 588 -11.18 -34.35 -7.77
C SER A 588 -10.45 -33.26 -8.55
N HIS A 589 -11.08 -32.10 -8.74
CA HIS A 589 -10.49 -30.97 -9.45
C HIS A 589 -9.31 -30.34 -8.70
N ARG A 590 -9.34 -30.33 -7.36
CA ARG A 590 -8.22 -29.91 -6.53
C ARG A 590 -7.01 -30.81 -6.75
N SER A 591 -7.20 -32.13 -6.67
CA SER A 591 -6.14 -33.11 -6.92
C SER A 591 -5.54 -32.94 -8.32
N GLU A 592 -6.38 -32.66 -9.31
CA GLU A 592 -5.95 -32.39 -10.69
C GLU A 592 -5.17 -31.07 -10.82
N ALA A 593 -5.63 -30.00 -10.16
CA ALA A 593 -4.93 -28.72 -10.13
C ALA A 593 -3.55 -28.89 -9.50
N GLU A 594 -3.47 -29.50 -8.33
CA GLU A 594 -2.21 -29.80 -7.61
C GLU A 594 -1.23 -30.62 -8.48
N ARG A 595 -1.73 -31.64 -9.18
CA ARG A 595 -0.95 -32.44 -10.13
C ARG A 595 -0.38 -31.60 -11.27
N LEU A 596 -1.18 -30.70 -11.85
CA LEU A 596 -0.74 -29.80 -12.93
C LEU A 596 0.26 -28.76 -12.43
N MET A 597 0.05 -28.20 -11.23
CA MET A 597 1.01 -27.30 -10.58
C MET A 597 2.35 -28.01 -10.38
N ARG A 598 2.31 -29.25 -9.87
CA ARG A 598 3.51 -30.06 -9.65
C ARG A 598 4.27 -30.33 -10.95
N TRP A 599 3.55 -30.68 -12.01
CA TRP A 599 4.13 -30.87 -13.33
C TRP A 599 4.77 -29.59 -13.89
N LYS A 600 4.13 -28.42 -13.70
CA LYS A 600 4.71 -27.13 -14.10
C LYS A 600 5.96 -26.76 -13.29
N VAL A 601 5.99 -27.08 -12.00
CA VAL A 601 7.19 -26.91 -11.15
C VAL A 601 8.34 -27.76 -11.68
N GLN A 602 8.08 -29.04 -11.98
CA GLN A 602 9.10 -29.93 -12.57
C GLN A 602 9.64 -29.36 -13.89
N LEU A 603 8.76 -28.88 -14.76
CA LEU A 603 9.15 -28.23 -16.01
C LEU A 603 9.99 -26.96 -15.79
N SER A 604 9.75 -26.22 -14.72
CA SER A 604 10.51 -24.98 -14.46
C SER A 604 11.87 -25.24 -13.83
N VAL A 605 12.01 -26.31 -13.05
CA VAL A 605 13.21 -26.61 -12.25
C VAL A 605 14.14 -27.61 -12.94
N ASP A 606 13.58 -28.60 -13.63
CA ASP A 606 14.32 -29.64 -14.33
C ASP A 606 13.57 -30.10 -15.60
N TYR A 607 13.52 -29.21 -16.60
CA TYR A 607 12.76 -29.43 -17.83
C TYR A 607 13.19 -30.69 -18.61
N GLU A 608 14.44 -31.16 -18.48
CA GLU A 608 14.92 -32.35 -19.21
C GLU A 608 14.49 -33.66 -18.56
N SER A 609 14.13 -33.65 -17.26
CA SER A 609 13.47 -34.80 -16.63
C SER A 609 12.06 -35.04 -17.16
N VAL A 610 11.44 -34.02 -17.78
CA VAL A 610 10.07 -34.09 -18.29
C VAL A 610 10.09 -34.33 -19.80
N ALA A 611 9.84 -35.58 -20.18
CA ALA A 611 9.72 -35.96 -21.59
C ALA A 611 8.63 -35.15 -22.31
N GLU A 612 8.88 -34.88 -23.60
CA GLU A 612 7.96 -34.16 -24.47
C GLU A 612 6.60 -34.89 -24.55
N PRO A 613 5.48 -34.26 -24.15
CA PRO A 613 4.17 -34.91 -24.19
C PRO A 613 3.76 -35.28 -25.62
N ALA A 614 3.05 -36.39 -25.78
CA ALA A 614 2.54 -36.85 -27.08
C ALA A 614 1.55 -35.84 -27.71
N ARG A 615 1.35 -35.96 -29.03
CA ARG A 615 0.31 -35.21 -29.74
C ARG A 615 -1.08 -35.65 -29.27
N LEU A 616 -2.05 -34.75 -29.32
CA LEU A 616 -3.43 -35.07 -28.96
C LEU A 616 -4.03 -36.07 -29.96
N PRO A 617 -4.78 -37.09 -29.50
CA PRO A 617 -5.48 -38.01 -30.39
C PRO A 617 -6.59 -37.28 -31.18
N THR A 618 -6.99 -37.82 -32.32
CA THR A 618 -7.93 -37.17 -33.26
C THR A 618 -9.29 -36.85 -32.62
N ASN A 619 -9.75 -37.66 -31.66
CA ASN A 619 -11.00 -37.44 -30.92
C ASN A 619 -10.92 -36.32 -29.87
N ALA A 620 -9.72 -35.89 -29.48
CA ALA A 620 -9.49 -34.78 -28.55
C ALA A 620 -8.80 -33.59 -29.24
N ALA A 621 -8.91 -33.48 -30.57
CA ALA A 621 -8.20 -32.50 -31.38
C ALA A 621 -8.83 -31.09 -31.37
N GLU A 622 -9.91 -30.87 -30.63
CA GLU A 622 -10.59 -29.56 -30.56
C GLU A 622 -9.63 -28.41 -30.17
N PRO A 623 -8.76 -28.56 -29.16
CA PRO A 623 -7.77 -27.53 -28.82
C PRO A 623 -6.77 -27.27 -29.94
N CYS A 624 -6.48 -28.27 -30.80
CA CYS A 624 -5.62 -28.10 -31.95
C CYS A 624 -6.26 -27.23 -33.04
N LYS A 625 -7.59 -27.06 -33.06
CA LYS A 625 -8.21 -26.20 -34.07
C LYS A 625 -7.78 -24.77 -33.92
N VAL A 626 -7.62 -24.24 -32.70
CA VAL A 626 -7.23 -22.85 -32.38
C VAL A 626 -5.76 -22.70 -31.96
N CYS A 627 -4.99 -23.79 -31.96
CA CYS A 627 -3.59 -23.77 -31.55
C CYS A 627 -2.72 -23.06 -32.61
N PRO A 628 -1.83 -22.12 -32.21
CA PRO A 628 -0.93 -21.45 -33.15
C PRO A 628 0.06 -22.42 -33.80
N TYR A 629 0.46 -23.50 -33.11
CA TYR A 629 1.42 -24.47 -33.61
C TYR A 629 0.87 -25.42 -34.68
N SER A 630 -0.45 -25.52 -34.83
CA SER A 630 -1.13 -26.33 -35.86
C SER A 630 -1.66 -25.50 -37.03
N ARG A 631 -1.45 -24.19 -37.00
CA ARG A 631 -1.86 -23.21 -38.02
C ARG A 631 -0.64 -22.53 -38.63
N GLY A 632 -0.82 -21.86 -39.77
CA GLY A 632 0.24 -21.15 -40.49
C GLY A 632 0.86 -21.98 -41.63
N ALA A 633 1.81 -21.36 -42.34
CA ALA A 633 2.52 -21.97 -43.47
C ALA A 633 3.49 -23.07 -43.02
N ILE A 634 3.94 -23.02 -41.76
CA ILE A 634 4.75 -24.08 -41.14
C ILE A 634 4.03 -24.58 -39.89
N ARG A 635 3.55 -25.83 -39.93
CA ARG A 635 2.94 -26.49 -38.77
C ARG A 635 4.03 -27.14 -37.94
N LEU A 636 4.10 -26.79 -36.66
CA LEU A 636 5.06 -27.35 -35.70
C LEU A 636 4.45 -28.46 -34.83
N CYS A 637 3.12 -28.51 -34.75
CA CYS A 637 2.36 -29.52 -34.01
C CYS A 637 0.99 -29.73 -34.67
N GLY A 638 0.29 -30.78 -34.27
CA GLY A 638 -1.08 -31.07 -34.72
C GLY A 638 -1.63 -32.26 -33.96
N PRO A 639 -2.85 -32.71 -34.27
CA PRO A 639 -3.32 -34.00 -33.78
C PRO A 639 -2.43 -35.14 -34.29
N GLU A 640 -2.52 -36.28 -33.63
CA GLU A 640 -1.84 -37.49 -34.04
C GLU A 640 -2.21 -37.86 -35.49
N GLY A 641 -1.21 -38.24 -36.29
CA GLY A 641 -1.39 -38.54 -37.71
C GLY A 641 -1.47 -37.32 -38.65
N ALA A 642 -1.56 -36.08 -38.14
CA ALA A 642 -1.49 -34.90 -39.01
C ALA A 642 -0.07 -34.68 -39.54
N GLU A 643 0.03 -34.21 -40.80
CA GLU A 643 1.28 -33.75 -41.41
C GLU A 643 1.81 -32.49 -40.71
N ILE A 644 3.11 -32.49 -40.43
CA ILE A 644 3.87 -31.42 -39.76
C ILE A 644 4.97 -30.98 -40.72
N GLY A 645 5.29 -29.68 -40.72
CA GLY A 645 6.28 -29.09 -41.63
C GLY A 645 5.68 -27.96 -42.46
N PRO A 646 6.43 -27.47 -43.47
CA PRO A 646 5.90 -26.52 -44.43
C PRO A 646 4.76 -27.16 -45.23
N LEU A 647 3.66 -26.41 -45.39
CA LEU A 647 2.56 -26.76 -46.29
C LEU A 647 2.94 -26.63 -47.76
#